data_AF-A0A2E6GQZ6-F1
#
_entry.id   AF-A0A2E6GQZ6-F1
#
_cell.length_a   1.000
_cell.length_b   1.000
_cell.length_c   1.000
_cell.angle_alpha   90.00
_cell.angle_beta   90.00
_cell.angle_gamma   90.00
#
_symmetry.space_group_name_H-M   'P 1'
#
loop_
_entity.id
_entity.type
_entity.pdbx_description
1 polymer ?
#
loop_
_entity_poly.entity_id
_entity_poly.type
_entity_poly.pdbx_seq_one_letter_code
_entity_poly.pdbx_strand_id
1 'polypeptide(L)'
;MLSRRKRQNRPVDFGPYPLEGLRRDPSIIEEEANRRARTPKEITTGGSKYLVSAVRAHLEAYNELREPEPFSKKAPVPDQLPRRSADIKGAGYFLDASQVGIFKIPTSAWLGSTGREVTHAIVILVEYSDPIDSDNKAAGWVDGNAHLLSTLRAAEIATCISGQISSMGFKSKCHWTGATDIDLDKLTVLAGLAIREDDALVNPYLDGRFSVAVITTDYIVECDKPLHPDTRDGRDLSYQIGLSGAVSGLERWRRKRRPSHLGPYPVEDLKRIDRPTTLIIDDEVPRVPSRANFYVRTALGDLSKKAQGQANRWSQKQPVAQGIVRPMWGVKTLQEGQTASQMAADSTDAEENTKALKALCHYMGAAITGICEIPDYCWYSHDKRGQPIDPYHKYALTVLIDQGHETVLGASGNDWISGAQSMRSYLRGAEIVGVVAAMLREMGHPARAHSSLDSHVLHVPLVLLSGLGEQSRIGESALNPFLGMRFKTAVLTTDIPLVPDRPIDFGLQQFCGSCLKCARECPSQAIPYGDKVMFNGYETWKPDTERCTSYRATNLKGSSCGRCIHICPLTKDTTLDGPILHQLGSWLGVHAMWLKPVLQPIAIWLDDFLGYGNPIDAKKWWLDLEVMGDKSFKYDPKNFTVAAKEANRPMIDPKKKIPKEQKMAYYPASTLPPPDLMAAFPLDRKQGLKHAAEAETVEEALIRRANGGEKPATYIPSYESGEKKLSFSHPNHRQLETGQNISTTGEILDYAAQAHPDKTGLICGDRQWTFAELDKAANRFAHFVVDRLADREGPVGIMGKNSAEYAIAHFGTARTGRHSVNLHTRCTPKDLALAVNLTMPAMMIIDAVCRELVESAQSDFEEPPIQVFIDDEEPKNVSGFWGAFANYPDNAPEMEINPEDPGTVIFTGGTTGKPKAVLSSQRARAISAMAALEDFRISPDEVGGFSVPFSHAAGLTSWFQPAVLSGCTGVIIPKWDAELFMALTEQHKITTIFAFPAQLATLLDNPIFEPDRLRTLRRIVFGGAPLSKALIERIEAAMPWVSCERAYGSTETGHMAAQNKENRVDVYDGYNQPGGRLEIEIFKEPGIPATNGEIGEVAMRGPQLMTGYLEDPDAEAEFFRTGTTAGDWGWTGDLAEKHEGYFSLVGRSKHIILSGGMNIYPGELEEVLQSHPDVTDCAVIGIEDDTWGELPIAAIVSKNNDPDIENILEFTANNVARYKRVRQIVLVDHIPRTPAGKIQVHLVRELCTNASPDGS
;
A
#
# COMPACT_ATOMS: atom_id res chain seq x y z
N MET A 1 25.32 17.18 -45.78
CA MET A 1 23.95 17.76 -45.83
C MET A 1 22.92 16.83 -46.49
N LEU A 2 23.21 16.21 -47.64
CA LEU A 2 22.27 15.32 -48.35
C LEU A 2 21.88 14.04 -47.56
N SER A 3 22.83 13.34 -46.93
CA SER A 3 22.56 12.15 -46.08
C SER A 3 21.63 12.46 -44.89
N ARG A 4 21.86 13.61 -44.24
CA ARG A 4 21.10 14.07 -43.06
C ARG A 4 19.64 14.43 -43.38
N ARG A 5 19.36 14.98 -44.58
CA ARG A 5 17.98 15.17 -45.08
C ARG A 5 17.29 13.85 -45.40
N LYS A 6 18.05 12.83 -45.86
CA LYS A 6 17.49 11.49 -46.11
C LYS A 6 17.10 10.78 -44.81
N ARG A 7 17.85 10.94 -43.71
CA ARG A 7 17.48 10.37 -42.41
C ARG A 7 16.09 10.80 -41.94
N GLN A 8 15.77 12.10 -42.02
CA GLN A 8 14.45 12.62 -41.60
C GLN A 8 13.27 12.01 -42.38
N ASN A 9 13.50 11.53 -43.61
CA ASN A 9 12.47 10.95 -44.47
C ASN A 9 12.62 9.43 -44.65
N ARG A 10 13.62 8.78 -44.02
CA ARG A 10 13.78 7.32 -44.06
C ARG A 10 12.62 6.66 -43.29
N PRO A 11 11.83 5.76 -43.89
CA PRO A 11 10.80 5.02 -43.17
C PRO A 11 11.39 4.22 -41.99
N VAL A 12 10.64 4.12 -40.89
CA VAL A 12 11.13 3.48 -39.65
C VAL A 12 11.31 1.97 -39.84
N ASP A 13 10.46 1.36 -40.66
CA ASP A 13 10.49 -0.06 -41.02
C ASP A 13 11.72 -0.49 -41.85
N PHE A 14 12.54 0.46 -42.31
CA PHE A 14 13.83 0.17 -42.95
C PHE A 14 14.96 0.04 -41.93
N GLY A 15 14.72 0.39 -40.66
CA GLY A 15 15.65 0.16 -39.56
C GLY A 15 16.94 1.00 -39.59
N PRO A 16 17.83 0.74 -38.61
CA PRO A 16 19.06 1.48 -38.41
C PRO A 16 20.25 1.00 -39.27
N TYR A 17 20.04 -0.02 -40.11
CA TYR A 17 21.03 -0.56 -41.06
C TYR A 17 20.52 -0.46 -42.50
N PRO A 18 21.38 -0.21 -43.51
CA PRO A 18 20.98 -0.12 -44.91
C PRO A 18 20.74 -1.48 -45.58
N LEU A 19 19.80 -2.27 -45.05
CA LEU A 19 19.48 -3.61 -45.56
C LEU A 19 18.89 -3.59 -46.99
N GLU A 20 18.29 -2.48 -47.38
CA GLU A 20 17.69 -2.29 -48.71
C GLU A 20 18.74 -2.18 -49.83
N GLY A 21 19.99 -1.84 -49.48
CA GLY A 21 21.10 -1.75 -50.43
C GLY A 21 21.78 -3.09 -50.71
N LEU A 22 21.47 -4.14 -49.94
CA LEU A 22 22.10 -5.45 -50.09
C LEU A 22 21.48 -6.27 -51.21
N ARG A 23 22.33 -7.00 -51.96
CA ARG A 23 21.90 -7.92 -53.02
C ARG A 23 21.14 -9.12 -52.43
N ARG A 24 20.07 -9.52 -53.11
CA ARG A 24 19.17 -10.61 -52.70
C ARG A 24 19.24 -11.77 -53.69
N ASP A 25 19.07 -13.00 -53.22
CA ASP A 25 19.09 -14.22 -54.06
C ASP A 25 17.97 -15.20 -53.65
N PRO A 26 16.90 -15.33 -54.46
CA PRO A 26 15.82 -16.29 -54.18
C PRO A 26 16.21 -17.77 -54.30
N SER A 27 17.31 -18.12 -54.97
CA SER A 27 17.72 -19.52 -55.15
C SER A 27 18.06 -20.22 -53.83
N ILE A 28 18.53 -19.45 -52.83
CA ILE A 28 18.85 -19.90 -51.47
C ILE A 28 17.64 -20.53 -50.76
N ILE A 29 16.41 -20.18 -51.16
CA ILE A 29 15.19 -20.74 -50.56
C ILE A 29 15.16 -22.26 -50.71
N GLU A 30 15.47 -22.77 -51.91
CA GLU A 30 15.47 -24.21 -52.19
C GLU A 30 16.64 -24.91 -51.48
N GLU A 31 17.80 -24.27 -51.43
CA GLU A 31 18.98 -24.78 -50.73
C GLU A 31 18.72 -24.97 -49.23
N GLU A 32 18.18 -23.96 -48.54
CA GLU A 32 17.85 -24.03 -47.11
C GLU A 32 16.65 -24.94 -46.83
N ALA A 33 15.70 -25.06 -47.78
CA ALA A 33 14.59 -26.00 -47.66
C ALA A 33 15.08 -27.46 -47.62
N ASN A 34 16.12 -27.79 -48.38
CA ASN A 34 16.72 -29.13 -48.45
C ASN A 34 17.65 -29.47 -47.27
N ARG A 35 18.10 -28.48 -46.49
CA ARG A 35 18.89 -28.72 -45.26
C ARG A 35 18.01 -29.30 -44.15
N ARG A 36 18.55 -30.21 -43.33
CA ARG A 36 17.85 -30.70 -42.12
C ARG A 36 17.78 -29.60 -41.06
N ALA A 37 16.66 -29.50 -40.35
CA ALA A 37 16.51 -28.59 -39.21
C ALA A 37 17.54 -28.91 -38.12
N ARG A 38 18.12 -27.88 -37.52
CA ARG A 38 19.08 -28.03 -36.40
C ARG A 38 18.51 -27.47 -35.11
N THR A 39 18.67 -28.24 -34.04
CA THR A 39 18.43 -27.74 -32.68
C THR A 39 19.46 -26.67 -32.35
N PRO A 40 19.08 -25.53 -31.74
CA PRO A 40 20.03 -24.52 -31.34
C PRO A 40 21.04 -25.06 -30.33
N LYS A 41 22.22 -24.45 -30.30
CA LYS A 41 23.21 -24.69 -29.24
C LYS A 41 22.65 -24.25 -27.89
N GLU A 42 23.00 -24.97 -26.82
CA GLU A 42 22.67 -24.57 -25.45
C GLU A 42 23.28 -23.19 -25.13
N ILE A 43 22.61 -22.44 -24.24
CA ILE A 43 23.13 -21.18 -23.75
C ILE A 43 24.34 -21.48 -22.85
N THR A 44 25.54 -21.20 -23.36
CA THR A 44 26.78 -21.24 -22.59
C THR A 44 26.82 -20.11 -21.56
N THR A 45 27.49 -20.27 -20.42
CA THR A 45 27.61 -19.19 -19.42
C THR A 45 29.07 -18.95 -19.08
N GLY A 46 29.45 -17.67 -18.98
CA GLY A 46 30.76 -17.23 -18.50
C GLY A 46 30.89 -17.31 -16.97
N GLY A 47 31.99 -16.77 -16.44
CA GLY A 47 32.36 -16.94 -15.03
C GLY A 47 31.54 -16.15 -14.01
N SER A 48 30.83 -15.08 -14.42
CA SER A 48 30.04 -14.24 -13.51
C SER A 48 28.72 -14.90 -13.11
N LYS A 49 28.66 -15.45 -11.90
CA LYS A 49 27.47 -16.17 -11.40
C LYS A 49 26.27 -15.25 -11.13
N TYR A 50 26.52 -14.05 -10.60
CA TYR A 50 25.45 -13.13 -10.16
C TYR A 50 24.63 -12.56 -11.32
N LEU A 51 25.30 -12.02 -12.35
CA LEU A 51 24.61 -11.44 -13.50
C LEU A 51 23.88 -12.53 -14.31
N VAL A 52 24.49 -13.71 -14.46
CA VAL A 52 23.87 -14.85 -15.14
C VAL A 52 22.58 -15.28 -14.44
N SER A 53 22.59 -15.39 -13.10
CA SER A 53 21.39 -15.69 -12.32
C SER A 53 20.29 -14.67 -12.55
N ALA A 54 20.62 -13.37 -12.42
CA ALA A 54 19.68 -12.28 -12.62
C ALA A 54 19.07 -12.27 -14.03
N VAL A 55 19.87 -12.45 -15.07
CA VAL A 55 19.39 -12.47 -16.46
C VAL A 55 18.53 -13.70 -16.74
N ARG A 56 18.87 -14.87 -16.19
CA ARG A 56 18.06 -16.09 -16.34
C ARG A 56 16.68 -15.93 -15.70
N ALA A 57 16.59 -15.32 -14.51
CA ALA A 57 15.30 -15.06 -13.87
C ALA A 57 14.39 -14.17 -14.75
N HIS A 58 14.96 -13.13 -15.39
CA HIS A 58 14.21 -12.27 -16.31
C HIS A 58 13.83 -12.98 -17.62
N LEU A 59 14.73 -13.83 -18.14
CA LEU A 59 14.44 -14.63 -19.34
C LEU A 59 13.34 -15.66 -19.07
N GLU A 60 13.29 -16.24 -17.88
CA GLU A 60 12.22 -17.16 -17.46
C GLU A 60 10.87 -16.44 -17.36
N ALA A 61 10.84 -15.23 -16.80
CA ALA A 61 9.64 -14.41 -16.79
C ALA A 61 9.09 -14.10 -18.21
N TYR A 62 9.95 -14.05 -19.22
CA TYR A 62 9.52 -13.98 -20.63
C TYR A 62 9.17 -15.34 -21.22
N ASN A 63 9.81 -16.42 -20.79
CA ASN A 63 9.51 -17.78 -21.21
C ASN A 63 8.06 -18.16 -20.87
N GLU A 64 7.58 -17.81 -19.68
CA GLU A 64 6.18 -17.96 -19.25
C GLU A 64 5.19 -17.20 -20.16
N LEU A 65 5.68 -16.19 -20.87
CA LEU A 65 4.90 -15.33 -21.75
C LEU A 65 5.08 -15.68 -23.25
N ARG A 66 5.70 -16.80 -23.61
CA ARG A 66 6.01 -17.10 -25.02
C ARG A 66 4.80 -17.23 -25.95
N GLU A 67 3.65 -17.69 -25.44
CA GLU A 67 2.48 -18.01 -26.25
C GLU A 67 1.23 -17.29 -25.73
N PRO A 68 0.99 -16.03 -26.13
CA PRO A 68 -0.21 -15.29 -25.74
C PRO A 68 -1.47 -15.83 -26.43
N GLU A 69 -2.53 -16.02 -25.64
CA GLU A 69 -3.88 -16.22 -26.18
C GLU A 69 -4.30 -15.01 -27.05
N PRO A 70 -4.78 -15.24 -28.28
CA PRO A 70 -5.30 -14.18 -29.13
C PRO A 70 -6.55 -13.52 -28.54
N PHE A 71 -6.72 -12.23 -28.81
CA PHE A 71 -7.95 -11.53 -28.48
C PHE A 71 -9.15 -12.13 -29.22
N SER A 72 -10.33 -11.99 -28.62
CA SER A 72 -11.58 -12.64 -29.02
C SER A 72 -12.02 -12.43 -30.47
N LYS A 73 -11.49 -11.42 -31.18
CA LYS A 73 -11.82 -11.11 -32.57
C LYS A 73 -10.58 -10.68 -33.35
N LYS A 74 -10.50 -11.09 -34.63
CA LYS A 74 -9.51 -10.56 -35.58
C LYS A 74 -9.77 -9.08 -35.84
N ALA A 75 -8.72 -8.28 -35.69
CA ALA A 75 -8.75 -6.84 -35.89
C ALA A 75 -8.91 -6.47 -37.39
N PRO A 76 -9.48 -5.29 -37.70
CA PRO A 76 -9.60 -4.79 -39.07
C PRO A 76 -8.24 -4.25 -39.57
N VAL A 77 -7.31 -5.14 -39.83
CA VAL A 77 -5.97 -4.82 -40.36
C VAL A 77 -6.02 -4.56 -41.88
N PRO A 78 -5.13 -3.72 -42.46
CA PRO A 78 -5.14 -3.42 -43.89
C PRO A 78 -4.89 -4.67 -44.76
N ASP A 79 -5.51 -4.78 -45.94
CA ASP A 79 -5.24 -5.91 -46.85
C ASP A 79 -3.87 -5.83 -47.53
N GLN A 80 -3.28 -4.63 -47.58
CA GLN A 80 -1.96 -4.39 -48.15
C GLN A 80 -0.88 -5.02 -47.27
N LEU A 81 -0.34 -6.16 -47.69
CA LEU A 81 0.73 -6.86 -46.96
C LEU A 81 1.96 -5.98 -46.67
N PRO A 82 2.45 -5.11 -47.58
CA PRO A 82 3.56 -4.20 -47.27
C PRO A 82 3.26 -3.29 -46.07
N ARG A 83 1.99 -2.85 -45.92
CA ARG A 83 1.58 -1.99 -44.80
C ARG A 83 1.61 -2.74 -43.46
N ARG A 84 1.22 -4.01 -43.45
CA ARG A 84 1.33 -4.89 -42.26
C ARG A 84 2.80 -5.14 -41.90
N SER A 85 3.63 -5.40 -42.90
CA SER A 85 5.08 -5.58 -42.69
C SER A 85 5.73 -4.32 -42.12
N ALA A 86 5.35 -3.14 -42.62
CA ALA A 86 5.83 -1.86 -42.08
C ALA A 86 5.39 -1.62 -40.63
N ASP A 87 4.18 -2.07 -40.24
CA ASP A 87 3.72 -2.02 -38.85
C ASP A 87 4.56 -2.92 -37.93
N ILE A 88 4.80 -4.17 -38.34
CA ILE A 88 5.56 -5.14 -37.56
C ILE A 88 7.07 -4.81 -37.50
N LYS A 89 7.69 -4.52 -38.64
CA LYS A 89 9.10 -4.09 -38.69
C LYS A 89 9.29 -2.78 -37.95
N GLY A 90 8.38 -1.82 -38.15
CA GLY A 90 8.35 -0.56 -37.41
C GLY A 90 8.29 -0.78 -35.91
N ALA A 91 7.46 -1.70 -35.42
CA ALA A 91 7.40 -2.07 -34.00
C ALA A 91 8.72 -2.67 -33.50
N GLY A 92 9.33 -3.58 -34.26
CA GLY A 92 10.62 -4.16 -33.90
C GLY A 92 11.73 -3.12 -33.77
N TYR A 93 11.87 -2.22 -34.74
CA TYR A 93 12.86 -1.14 -34.68
C TYR A 93 12.54 -0.10 -33.61
N PHE A 94 11.25 0.18 -33.37
CA PHE A 94 10.80 1.02 -32.27
C PHE A 94 11.21 0.44 -30.91
N LEU A 95 11.23 -0.89 -30.78
CA LEU A 95 11.70 -1.63 -29.60
C LEU A 95 13.21 -1.89 -29.63
N ASP A 96 13.95 -1.20 -30.49
CA ASP A 96 15.40 -1.27 -30.71
C ASP A 96 15.95 -2.65 -31.16
N ALA A 97 15.20 -3.38 -31.99
CA ALA A 97 15.77 -4.47 -32.77
C ALA A 97 16.90 -3.94 -33.68
N SER A 98 17.98 -4.70 -33.83
CA SER A 98 19.04 -4.34 -34.77
C SER A 98 18.56 -4.54 -36.20
N GLN A 99 17.96 -5.69 -36.50
CA GLN A 99 17.41 -6.01 -37.82
C GLN A 99 16.13 -6.84 -37.67
N VAL A 100 15.17 -6.65 -38.57
CA VAL A 100 13.92 -7.42 -38.63
C VAL A 100 13.69 -7.92 -40.04
N GLY A 101 13.44 -9.21 -40.17
CA GLY A 101 13.17 -9.89 -41.44
C GLY A 101 11.94 -10.79 -41.32
N ILE A 102 11.28 -11.05 -42.43
CA ILE A 102 10.02 -11.81 -42.46
C ILE A 102 10.13 -12.89 -43.53
N PHE A 103 9.70 -14.12 -43.22
CA PHE A 103 9.64 -15.20 -44.21
C PHE A 103 8.53 -16.21 -43.94
N LYS A 104 8.16 -16.99 -44.95
CA LYS A 104 7.21 -18.10 -44.80
C LYS A 104 7.92 -19.33 -44.23
N ILE A 105 7.37 -19.94 -43.20
CA ILE A 105 8.01 -21.07 -42.51
C ILE A 105 7.96 -22.32 -43.43
N PRO A 106 9.10 -22.87 -43.89
CA PRO A 106 9.11 -24.13 -44.59
C PRO A 106 8.92 -25.29 -43.61
N THR A 107 8.34 -26.40 -44.06
CA THR A 107 8.15 -27.60 -43.22
C THR A 107 9.48 -28.09 -42.60
N SER A 108 10.59 -27.93 -43.33
CA SER A 108 11.94 -28.31 -42.89
C SER A 108 12.57 -27.37 -41.87
N ALA A 109 11.87 -26.32 -41.40
CA ALA A 109 12.31 -25.48 -40.29
C ALA A 109 11.77 -25.94 -38.94
N TRP A 110 10.73 -26.78 -38.89
CA TRP A 110 10.17 -27.28 -37.63
C TRP A 110 11.04 -28.39 -37.05
N LEU A 111 11.35 -28.31 -35.74
CA LEU A 111 12.10 -29.34 -35.02
C LEU A 111 11.22 -30.55 -34.63
N GLY A 112 9.90 -30.37 -34.65
CA GLY A 112 8.90 -31.40 -34.34
C GLY A 112 7.66 -31.37 -35.25
N SER A 113 6.61 -32.07 -34.83
CA SER A 113 5.33 -32.13 -35.54
C SER A 113 4.30 -31.08 -35.08
N THR A 114 4.50 -30.48 -33.91
CA THR A 114 3.64 -29.47 -33.29
C THR A 114 3.84 -28.07 -33.90
N GLY A 115 2.78 -27.25 -33.96
CA GLY A 115 2.87 -25.84 -34.39
C GLY A 115 2.69 -25.55 -35.89
N ARG A 116 2.46 -26.55 -36.74
CA ARG A 116 2.38 -26.37 -38.21
C ARG A 116 1.16 -25.58 -38.74
N GLU A 117 0.28 -25.11 -37.86
CA GLU A 117 -0.90 -24.30 -38.22
C GLU A 117 -0.53 -22.85 -38.56
N VAL A 118 0.60 -22.34 -38.04
CA VAL A 118 1.11 -20.99 -38.34
C VAL A 118 2.06 -21.02 -39.54
N THR A 119 2.09 -19.93 -40.31
CA THR A 119 2.70 -19.93 -41.65
C THR A 119 3.83 -18.94 -41.85
N HIS A 120 3.93 -17.90 -41.01
CA HIS A 120 4.92 -16.83 -41.16
C HIS A 120 5.82 -16.75 -39.93
N ALA A 121 7.10 -16.45 -40.16
CA ALA A 121 8.09 -16.14 -39.16
C ALA A 121 8.53 -14.68 -39.29
N ILE A 122 8.53 -13.98 -38.16
CA ILE A 122 9.15 -12.66 -38.00
C ILE A 122 10.44 -12.89 -37.22
N VAL A 123 11.58 -12.63 -37.85
CA VAL A 123 12.92 -12.85 -37.29
C VAL A 123 13.47 -11.52 -36.79
N ILE A 124 13.94 -11.50 -35.55
CA ILE A 124 14.52 -10.36 -34.86
C ILE A 124 15.99 -10.67 -34.58
N LEU A 125 16.88 -9.79 -35.04
CA LEU A 125 18.28 -9.78 -34.61
C LEU A 125 18.51 -8.66 -33.59
N VAL A 126 19.26 -8.99 -32.54
CA VAL A 126 19.81 -8.03 -31.59
C VAL A 126 21.32 -8.18 -31.55
N GLU A 127 22.03 -7.11 -31.87
CA GLU A 127 23.49 -7.01 -31.81
C GLU A 127 24.01 -7.18 -30.38
N TYR A 128 25.20 -7.77 -30.23
CA TYR A 128 25.90 -7.76 -28.94
C TYR A 128 26.41 -6.36 -28.66
N SER A 129 26.08 -5.82 -27.48
CA SER A 129 26.61 -4.53 -27.04
C SER A 129 28.13 -4.46 -27.12
N ASP A 130 28.65 -3.25 -27.36
CA ASP A 130 30.09 -3.03 -27.39
C ASP A 130 30.75 -3.47 -26.07
N PRO A 131 31.96 -4.08 -26.12
CA PRO A 131 32.65 -4.52 -24.92
C PRO A 131 32.84 -3.38 -23.91
N ILE A 132 32.69 -3.70 -22.62
CA ILE A 132 33.07 -2.81 -21.52
C ILE A 132 34.60 -2.73 -21.46
N ASP A 133 35.13 -1.55 -21.11
CA ASP A 133 36.58 -1.33 -21.00
C ASP A 133 37.23 -2.33 -20.04
N SER A 134 38.41 -2.86 -20.39
CA SER A 134 39.05 -3.96 -19.64
C SER A 134 39.46 -3.60 -18.21
N ASP A 135 39.64 -2.31 -17.94
CA ASP A 135 39.95 -1.75 -16.62
C ASP A 135 38.70 -1.46 -15.78
N ASN A 136 37.49 -1.61 -16.34
CA ASN A 136 36.24 -1.50 -15.61
C ASN A 136 35.80 -2.89 -15.13
N LYS A 137 35.56 -3.06 -13.82
CA LYS A 137 35.18 -4.35 -13.24
C LYS A 137 33.90 -4.97 -13.82
N ALA A 138 32.99 -4.17 -14.38
CA ALA A 138 31.82 -4.69 -15.08
C ALA A 138 32.18 -5.53 -16.32
N ALA A 139 33.38 -5.38 -16.89
CA ALA A 139 33.89 -6.24 -17.96
C ALA A 139 33.90 -7.72 -17.53
N GLY A 140 34.34 -8.01 -16.30
CA GLY A 140 34.30 -9.36 -15.73
C GLY A 140 32.88 -9.89 -15.50
N TRP A 141 31.90 -9.00 -15.28
CA TRP A 141 30.50 -9.40 -15.12
C TRP A 141 29.88 -9.88 -16.43
N VAL A 142 30.23 -9.24 -17.55
CA VAL A 142 29.68 -9.55 -18.88
C VAL A 142 30.54 -10.53 -19.69
N ASP A 143 31.76 -10.85 -19.23
CA ASP A 143 32.67 -11.75 -19.93
C ASP A 143 32.04 -13.13 -20.17
N GLY A 144 32.13 -13.61 -21.41
CA GLY A 144 31.46 -14.82 -21.88
C GLY A 144 29.92 -14.76 -21.93
N ASN A 145 29.28 -13.66 -21.49
CA ASN A 145 27.82 -13.56 -21.29
C ASN A 145 27.12 -12.55 -22.22
N ALA A 146 27.83 -11.92 -23.16
CA ALA A 146 27.25 -10.96 -24.11
C ALA A 146 26.04 -11.51 -24.88
N HIS A 147 26.11 -12.76 -25.30
CA HIS A 147 25.04 -13.46 -26.01
C HIS A 147 23.79 -13.67 -25.12
N LEU A 148 23.97 -13.90 -23.82
CA LEU A 148 22.87 -14.10 -22.86
C LEU A 148 22.06 -12.80 -22.68
N LEU A 149 22.74 -11.67 -22.47
CA LEU A 149 22.09 -10.34 -22.37
C LEU A 149 21.40 -9.95 -23.68
N SER A 150 22.05 -10.22 -24.81
CA SER A 150 21.46 -10.01 -26.13
C SER A 150 20.25 -10.93 -26.40
N THR A 151 20.25 -12.16 -25.86
CA THR A 151 19.12 -13.09 -25.94
C THR A 151 17.94 -12.63 -25.08
N LEU A 152 18.18 -12.16 -23.84
CA LEU A 152 17.16 -11.53 -23.00
C LEU A 152 16.46 -10.40 -23.77
N ARG A 153 17.27 -9.55 -24.38
CA ARG A 153 16.79 -8.43 -25.16
C ARG A 153 15.98 -8.84 -26.39
N ALA A 154 16.42 -9.88 -27.11
CA ALA A 154 15.68 -10.42 -28.25
C ALA A 154 14.34 -11.04 -27.81
N ALA A 155 14.32 -11.71 -26.66
CA ALA A 155 13.11 -12.27 -26.06
C ALA A 155 12.11 -11.18 -25.63
N GLU A 156 12.57 -10.07 -25.02
CA GLU A 156 11.74 -8.89 -24.69
C GLU A 156 11.00 -8.38 -25.94
N ILE A 157 11.75 -8.13 -27.02
CA ILE A 157 11.20 -7.60 -28.27
C ILE A 157 10.22 -8.59 -28.89
N ALA A 158 10.59 -9.87 -28.96
CA ALA A 158 9.73 -10.92 -29.51
C ALA A 158 8.40 -11.01 -28.74
N THR A 159 8.47 -10.98 -27.41
CA THR A 159 7.32 -11.02 -26.51
C THR A 159 6.39 -9.84 -26.74
N CYS A 160 6.96 -8.64 -26.94
CA CYS A 160 6.19 -7.44 -27.24
C CYS A 160 5.44 -7.54 -28.57
N ILE A 161 6.13 -7.93 -29.65
CA ILE A 161 5.52 -8.01 -31.00
C ILE A 161 4.51 -9.16 -31.06
N SER A 162 4.80 -10.30 -30.43
CA SER A 162 3.83 -11.40 -30.28
C SER A 162 2.58 -10.93 -29.54
N GLY A 163 2.73 -10.19 -28.44
CA GLY A 163 1.59 -9.58 -27.74
C GLY A 163 0.81 -8.58 -28.61
N GLN A 164 1.48 -7.79 -29.46
CA GLN A 164 0.81 -6.92 -30.43
C GLN A 164 -0.03 -7.74 -31.42
N ILE A 165 0.55 -8.78 -32.01
CA ILE A 165 -0.13 -9.65 -32.98
C ILE A 165 -1.32 -10.37 -32.34
N SER A 166 -1.14 -10.94 -31.16
CA SER A 166 -2.22 -11.61 -30.44
C SER A 166 -3.31 -10.65 -29.97
N SER A 167 -2.98 -9.40 -29.61
CA SER A 167 -3.98 -8.36 -29.34
C SER A 167 -4.77 -7.93 -30.58
N MET A 168 -4.29 -8.25 -31.79
CA MET A 168 -5.04 -8.11 -33.04
C MET A 168 -5.85 -9.38 -33.39
N GLY A 169 -5.88 -10.39 -32.51
CA GLY A 169 -6.68 -11.61 -32.69
C GLY A 169 -6.03 -12.70 -33.54
N PHE A 170 -4.71 -12.65 -33.73
CA PHE A 170 -3.94 -13.63 -34.49
C PHE A 170 -3.11 -14.52 -33.56
N LYS A 171 -2.91 -15.79 -33.91
CA LYS A 171 -2.03 -16.70 -33.16
C LYS A 171 -0.59 -16.23 -33.29
N SER A 172 0.15 -16.22 -32.19
CA SER A 172 1.58 -15.98 -32.22
C SER A 172 2.32 -16.71 -31.11
N LYS A 173 3.57 -17.10 -31.38
CA LYS A 173 4.46 -17.76 -30.41
C LYS A 173 5.90 -17.29 -30.59
N CYS A 174 6.58 -17.05 -29.47
CA CYS A 174 7.96 -16.62 -29.45
C CYS A 174 8.94 -17.80 -29.32
N HIS A 175 10.10 -17.63 -29.95
CA HIS A 175 11.19 -18.59 -29.98
C HIS A 175 12.53 -17.86 -29.88
N TRP A 176 13.47 -18.40 -29.10
CA TRP A 176 14.84 -17.89 -28.99
C TRP A 176 15.77 -19.03 -28.55
N THR A 177 17.07 -18.78 -28.48
CA THR A 177 18.05 -19.77 -28.03
C THR A 177 17.69 -20.30 -26.65
N GLY A 178 17.61 -21.62 -26.47
CA GLY A 178 17.15 -22.26 -25.23
C GLY A 178 15.64 -22.45 -25.10
N ALA A 179 14.83 -21.85 -25.98
CA ALA A 179 13.38 -21.90 -25.93
C ALA A 179 12.77 -21.82 -27.35
N THR A 180 12.84 -22.92 -28.12
CA THR A 180 12.34 -22.93 -29.52
C THR A 180 11.79 -24.28 -29.97
N ASP A 181 10.87 -24.23 -30.94
CA ASP A 181 10.32 -25.39 -31.66
C ASP A 181 10.74 -25.39 -33.14
N ILE A 182 11.55 -24.41 -33.54
CA ILE A 182 11.96 -24.11 -34.92
C ILE A 182 13.46 -23.85 -35.01
N ASP A 183 14.01 -24.09 -36.20
CA ASP A 183 15.38 -23.78 -36.58
C ASP A 183 15.54 -22.25 -36.79
N LEU A 184 16.09 -21.59 -35.77
CA LEU A 184 16.31 -20.14 -35.76
C LEU A 184 17.30 -19.70 -36.84
N ASP A 185 18.35 -20.49 -37.08
CA ASP A 185 19.40 -20.13 -38.02
C ASP A 185 18.88 -20.16 -39.46
N LYS A 186 18.14 -21.23 -39.80
CA LYS A 186 17.51 -21.36 -41.10
C LYS A 186 16.57 -20.20 -41.40
N LEU A 187 15.72 -19.83 -40.43
CA LEU A 187 14.78 -18.73 -40.62
C LEU A 187 15.52 -17.38 -40.71
N THR A 188 16.63 -17.20 -40.02
CA THR A 188 17.50 -16.01 -40.16
C THR A 188 18.06 -15.85 -41.58
N VAL A 189 18.50 -16.95 -42.20
CA VAL A 189 18.99 -16.94 -43.60
C VAL A 189 17.85 -16.65 -44.57
N LEU A 190 16.72 -17.37 -44.43
CA LEU A 190 15.57 -17.23 -45.31
C LEU A 190 14.92 -15.83 -45.25
N ALA A 191 14.86 -15.25 -44.06
CA ALA A 191 14.39 -13.87 -43.85
C ALA A 191 15.38 -12.82 -44.37
N GLY A 192 16.54 -13.24 -44.89
CA GLY A 192 17.52 -12.36 -45.51
C GLY A 192 18.22 -11.45 -44.53
N LEU A 193 18.54 -11.98 -43.35
CA LEU A 193 19.29 -11.27 -42.31
C LEU A 193 20.71 -11.80 -42.13
N ALA A 194 21.01 -13.03 -42.57
CA ALA A 194 22.37 -13.55 -42.54
C ALA A 194 22.66 -14.42 -43.77
N ILE A 195 23.94 -14.55 -44.10
CA ILE A 195 24.45 -15.59 -44.99
C ILE A 195 24.95 -16.76 -44.15
N ARG A 196 24.90 -17.97 -44.71
CA ARG A 196 25.45 -19.16 -44.08
C ARG A 196 26.84 -19.44 -44.63
N GLU A 197 27.82 -19.55 -43.74
CA GLU A 197 29.17 -20.01 -44.05
C GLU A 197 29.42 -21.28 -43.22
N ASP A 198 29.46 -22.43 -43.90
CA ASP A 198 29.44 -23.74 -43.28
C ASP A 198 28.26 -23.91 -42.29
N ASP A 199 28.59 -23.97 -41.00
CA ASP A 199 27.66 -24.12 -39.88
C ASP A 199 27.41 -22.82 -39.11
N ALA A 200 28.06 -21.72 -39.48
CA ALA A 200 27.94 -20.43 -38.85
C ALA A 200 27.06 -19.47 -39.68
N LEU A 201 26.45 -18.52 -38.99
CA LEU A 201 25.77 -17.39 -39.63
C LEU A 201 26.65 -16.16 -39.58
N VAL A 202 26.68 -15.42 -40.69
CA VAL A 202 27.34 -14.13 -40.77
C VAL A 202 26.37 -13.08 -41.26
N ASN A 203 26.22 -12.02 -40.48
CA ASN A 203 25.46 -10.84 -40.85
C ASN A 203 26.37 -9.80 -41.55
N PRO A 204 25.92 -9.15 -42.63
CA PRO A 204 26.71 -8.16 -43.36
C PRO A 204 27.22 -6.96 -42.56
N TYR A 205 26.59 -6.66 -41.42
CA TYR A 205 26.94 -5.51 -40.57
C TYR A 205 27.35 -5.92 -39.14
N LEU A 206 26.76 -7.01 -38.62
CA LEU A 206 26.97 -7.49 -37.25
C LEU A 206 27.99 -8.61 -37.14
N ASP A 207 28.53 -9.09 -38.27
CA ASP A 207 29.33 -10.31 -38.35
C ASP A 207 28.60 -11.47 -37.63
N GLY A 208 29.25 -12.20 -36.72
CA GLY A 208 28.60 -13.22 -35.87
C GLY A 208 28.11 -12.72 -34.50
N ARG A 209 28.07 -11.40 -34.27
CA ARG A 209 27.80 -10.80 -32.94
C ARG A 209 26.34 -10.43 -32.75
N PHE A 210 25.45 -11.40 -32.78
CA PHE A 210 24.03 -11.17 -32.58
C PHE A 210 23.31 -12.36 -31.93
N SER A 211 22.18 -12.08 -31.31
CA SER A 211 21.20 -13.09 -30.89
C SER A 211 19.97 -13.04 -31.78
N VAL A 212 19.26 -14.17 -31.85
CA VAL A 212 18.07 -14.33 -32.68
C VAL A 212 16.87 -14.62 -31.78
N ALA A 213 15.77 -13.94 -32.05
CA ALA A 213 14.44 -14.39 -31.64
C ALA A 213 13.52 -14.45 -32.87
N VAL A 214 12.57 -15.37 -32.85
CA VAL A 214 11.60 -15.57 -33.94
C VAL A 214 10.20 -15.60 -33.35
N ILE A 215 9.26 -14.95 -34.03
CA ILE A 215 7.83 -15.03 -33.75
C ILE A 215 7.18 -15.80 -34.88
N THR A 216 6.55 -16.92 -34.57
CA THR A 216 5.73 -17.67 -35.52
C THR A 216 4.28 -17.21 -35.42
N THR A 217 3.57 -17.06 -36.53
CA THR A 217 2.21 -16.49 -36.53
C THR A 217 1.35 -16.89 -37.74
N ASP A 218 0.02 -16.85 -37.57
CA ASP A 218 -0.96 -16.89 -38.67
C ASP A 218 -1.27 -15.49 -39.24
N TYR A 219 -0.63 -14.43 -38.72
CA TYR A 219 -0.71 -13.07 -39.25
C TYR A 219 0.11 -12.94 -40.54
N ILE A 220 -0.57 -12.96 -41.68
CA ILE A 220 0.05 -12.86 -43.00
C ILE A 220 0.64 -11.46 -43.21
N VAL A 221 1.92 -11.43 -43.58
CA VAL A 221 2.76 -10.25 -43.83
C VAL A 221 3.62 -10.50 -45.08
N GLU A 222 4.11 -9.42 -45.71
CA GLU A 222 4.99 -9.53 -46.89
C GLU A 222 6.35 -10.09 -46.49
N CYS A 223 6.82 -11.11 -47.23
CA CYS A 223 8.10 -11.76 -46.98
C CYS A 223 9.26 -10.98 -47.61
N ASP A 224 10.39 -10.99 -46.91
CA ASP A 224 11.69 -10.59 -47.43
C ASP A 224 12.29 -11.68 -48.33
N LYS A 225 13.45 -11.37 -48.91
CA LYS A 225 14.22 -12.27 -49.76
C LYS A 225 15.55 -12.61 -49.10
N PRO A 226 16.07 -13.85 -49.24
CA PRO A 226 17.40 -14.20 -48.74
C PRO A 226 18.49 -13.29 -49.32
N LEU A 227 19.59 -13.16 -48.59
CA LEU A 227 20.77 -12.41 -49.03
C LEU A 227 21.56 -13.22 -50.06
N HIS A 228 22.16 -12.52 -51.03
CA HIS A 228 23.12 -13.14 -51.94
C HIS A 228 24.42 -13.46 -51.19
N PRO A 229 25.07 -14.62 -51.39
CA PRO A 229 26.29 -15.01 -50.67
C PRO A 229 27.42 -13.95 -50.70
N ASP A 230 27.61 -13.26 -51.82
CA ASP A 230 28.59 -12.17 -51.96
C ASP A 230 28.35 -10.93 -51.06
N THR A 231 27.23 -10.84 -50.33
CA THR A 231 26.91 -9.69 -49.47
C THR A 231 27.56 -9.75 -48.08
N ARG A 232 28.60 -10.56 -47.92
CA ARG A 232 29.31 -10.79 -46.65
C ARG A 232 29.67 -9.52 -45.87
N ASP A 233 30.09 -8.45 -46.55
CA ASP A 233 30.44 -7.18 -45.90
C ASP A 233 29.64 -6.02 -46.50
N GLY A 234 28.69 -5.49 -45.72
CA GLY A 234 27.86 -4.35 -46.10
C GLY A 234 28.48 -2.99 -45.71
N ARG A 235 29.64 -2.95 -45.05
CA ARG A 235 30.21 -1.74 -44.43
C ARG A 235 30.97 -0.83 -45.41
N ASP A 236 30.37 -0.58 -46.56
CA ASP A 236 30.92 0.27 -47.62
C ASP A 236 30.96 1.77 -47.25
N LEU A 237 31.47 2.62 -48.14
CA LEU A 237 31.52 4.07 -47.92
C LEU A 237 30.13 4.68 -47.68
N SER A 238 29.08 4.13 -48.32
CA SER A 238 27.70 4.58 -48.16
C SER A 238 27.20 4.36 -46.73
N TYR A 239 27.51 3.21 -46.14
CA TYR A 239 27.28 2.90 -44.72
C TYR A 239 28.10 3.82 -43.80
N GLN A 240 29.39 4.01 -44.08
CA GLN A 240 30.28 4.81 -43.21
C GLN A 240 29.78 6.25 -43.04
N ILE A 241 29.22 6.87 -44.08
CA ILE A 241 28.73 8.27 -44.05
C ILE A 241 27.20 8.40 -43.99
N GLY A 242 26.47 7.29 -43.89
CA GLY A 242 25.01 7.25 -43.72
C GLY A 242 24.21 7.75 -44.94
N LEU A 243 24.62 7.45 -46.18
CA LEU A 243 23.94 7.95 -47.40
C LEU A 243 22.49 7.49 -47.56
N SER A 244 22.12 6.35 -46.97
CA SER A 244 20.75 5.82 -46.94
C SER A 244 19.84 6.49 -45.91
N GLY A 245 20.41 7.32 -45.02
CA GLY A 245 19.74 7.84 -43.83
C GLY A 245 19.68 6.85 -42.66
N ALA A 246 20.28 5.66 -42.78
CA ALA A 246 20.53 4.75 -41.66
C ALA A 246 21.61 5.32 -40.71
N VAL A 247 21.78 4.72 -39.52
CA VAL A 247 22.83 5.12 -38.57
C VAL A 247 24.19 4.83 -39.18
N SER A 248 25.03 5.86 -39.29
CA SER A 248 26.31 5.75 -40.01
C SER A 248 27.36 4.96 -39.23
N GLY A 249 28.30 4.37 -39.95
CA GLY A 249 29.50 3.76 -39.35
C GLY A 249 30.30 4.75 -38.51
N LEU A 250 30.37 6.02 -38.92
CA LEU A 250 31.03 7.09 -38.16
C LEU A 250 30.35 7.39 -36.82
N GLU A 251 29.01 7.43 -36.75
CA GLU A 251 28.29 7.63 -35.48
C GLU A 251 28.50 6.43 -34.54
N ARG A 252 28.49 5.20 -35.08
CA ARG A 252 28.77 3.98 -34.29
C ARG A 252 30.20 3.98 -33.76
N TRP A 253 31.17 4.30 -34.60
CA TRP A 253 32.57 4.46 -34.21
C TRP A 253 32.75 5.54 -33.14
N ARG A 254 32.06 6.69 -33.27
CA ARG A 254 32.10 7.77 -32.27
C ARG A 254 31.64 7.29 -30.90
N ARG A 255 30.52 6.56 -30.83
CA ARG A 255 29.97 6.02 -29.58
C ARG A 255 30.90 5.01 -28.94
N LYS A 256 31.42 4.07 -29.74
CA LYS A 256 32.30 3.00 -29.28
C LYS A 256 33.62 3.47 -28.66
N ARG A 257 34.11 4.65 -29.04
CA ARG A 257 35.38 5.20 -28.51
C ARG A 257 35.26 5.86 -27.14
N ARG A 258 34.05 6.04 -26.62
CA ARG A 258 33.83 6.65 -25.31
C ARG A 258 34.00 5.57 -24.23
N PRO A 259 34.58 5.90 -23.07
CA PRO A 259 34.55 5.01 -21.92
C PRO A 259 33.12 4.54 -21.63
N SER A 260 32.96 3.24 -21.43
CA SER A 260 31.67 2.55 -21.28
C SER A 260 30.76 3.16 -20.21
N HIS A 261 31.33 3.65 -19.11
CA HIS A 261 30.61 4.26 -17.99
C HIS A 261 30.11 5.69 -18.26
N LEU A 262 30.57 6.36 -19.32
CA LEU A 262 30.09 7.69 -19.72
C LEU A 262 28.92 7.64 -20.71
N GLY A 263 28.61 6.45 -21.23
CA GLY A 263 27.52 6.25 -22.18
C GLY A 263 27.69 7.03 -23.50
N PRO A 264 26.65 7.08 -24.34
CA PRO A 264 26.72 7.64 -25.70
C PRO A 264 26.67 9.18 -25.78
N TYR A 265 26.30 9.87 -24.70
CA TYR A 265 26.12 11.33 -24.67
C TYR A 265 27.19 12.00 -23.78
N PRO A 266 27.71 13.17 -24.17
CA PRO A 266 28.79 13.84 -23.46
C PRO A 266 28.29 14.60 -22.22
N VAL A 267 27.75 13.88 -21.24
CA VAL A 267 27.24 14.47 -19.98
C VAL A 267 28.34 14.94 -19.04
N GLU A 268 29.58 14.48 -19.26
CA GLU A 268 30.79 14.96 -18.59
C GLU A 268 31.13 16.42 -18.92
N ASP A 269 30.69 16.93 -20.08
CA ASP A 269 30.93 18.31 -20.53
C ASP A 269 29.99 19.32 -19.85
N LEU A 270 28.98 18.84 -19.13
CA LEU A 270 27.97 19.70 -18.49
C LEU A 270 28.55 20.35 -17.24
N LYS A 271 28.31 21.65 -17.07
CA LYS A 271 28.66 22.37 -15.85
C LYS A 271 27.92 21.75 -14.66
N ARG A 272 28.70 21.29 -13.68
CA ARG A 272 28.21 20.71 -12.42
C ARG A 272 28.09 21.80 -11.36
N ILE A 273 27.03 21.72 -10.58
CA ILE A 273 26.73 22.62 -9.46
C ILE A 273 26.25 21.80 -8.26
N ASP A 274 26.36 22.35 -7.05
CA ASP A 274 26.15 21.56 -5.83
C ASP A 274 24.67 21.38 -5.46
N ARG A 275 23.80 22.31 -5.89
CA ARG A 275 22.34 22.22 -5.75
C ARG A 275 21.68 22.44 -7.11
N PRO A 276 20.47 21.91 -7.36
CA PRO A 276 19.75 22.17 -8.61
C PRO A 276 19.59 23.67 -8.93
N THR A 277 19.42 24.01 -10.21
CA THR A 277 19.26 25.40 -10.68
C THR A 277 17.95 26.06 -10.25
N THR A 278 17.04 25.29 -9.65
CA THR A 278 15.81 25.77 -9.03
C THR A 278 15.86 25.56 -7.52
N LEU A 279 15.35 26.53 -6.77
CA LEU A 279 15.34 26.48 -5.31
C LEU A 279 14.58 25.25 -4.79
N ILE A 280 15.21 24.55 -3.85
CA ILE A 280 14.59 23.51 -3.03
C ILE A 280 14.93 23.86 -1.58
N ILE A 281 13.91 24.03 -0.75
CA ILE A 281 14.03 24.20 0.69
C ILE A 281 13.79 22.84 1.33
N ASP A 282 14.85 22.07 1.55
CA ASP A 282 14.78 20.62 1.83
C ASP A 282 13.85 20.26 3.02
N ASP A 283 13.87 21.06 4.08
CA ASP A 283 13.06 20.97 5.30
C ASP A 283 11.61 21.47 5.15
N GLU A 284 11.28 22.14 4.04
CA GLU A 284 9.91 22.53 3.71
C GLU A 284 9.24 21.59 2.69
N VAL A 285 9.97 20.67 2.06
CA VAL A 285 9.38 19.74 1.09
C VAL A 285 8.70 18.57 1.80
N PRO A 286 7.37 18.43 1.70
CA PRO A 286 6.66 17.31 2.29
C PRO A 286 6.85 16.03 1.48
N ARG A 287 6.88 14.90 2.18
CA ARG A 287 6.64 13.60 1.57
C ARG A 287 5.15 13.47 1.27
N VAL A 288 4.82 12.98 0.09
CA VAL A 288 3.42 12.82 -0.37
C VAL A 288 3.09 11.33 -0.53
N PRO A 289 1.84 10.88 -0.36
CA PRO A 289 1.52 9.47 -0.49
C PRO A 289 1.39 9.08 -1.95
N SER A 290 1.57 7.79 -2.28
CA SER A 290 1.32 7.30 -3.65
C SER A 290 -0.12 7.58 -4.11
N ARG A 291 -1.07 7.67 -3.17
CA ARG A 291 -2.48 8.08 -3.38
C ARG A 291 -2.64 9.48 -3.97
N ALA A 292 -1.63 10.36 -3.83
CA ALA A 292 -1.59 11.68 -4.46
C ALA A 292 -1.39 11.63 -5.99
N ASN A 293 -0.89 10.51 -6.52
CA ASN A 293 -0.70 10.32 -7.95
C ASN A 293 -2.02 10.46 -8.70
N PHE A 294 -2.13 11.45 -9.59
CA PHE A 294 -3.36 11.78 -10.29
C PHE A 294 -3.94 10.62 -11.13
N TYR A 295 -3.14 9.62 -11.50
CA TYR A 295 -3.65 8.39 -12.13
C TYR A 295 -4.35 7.46 -11.14
N VAL A 296 -3.82 7.35 -9.91
CA VAL A 296 -4.50 6.65 -8.81
C VAL A 296 -5.79 7.38 -8.45
N ARG A 297 -5.72 8.71 -8.32
CA ARG A 297 -6.89 9.59 -8.14
C ARG A 297 -7.96 9.37 -9.23
N THR A 298 -7.53 9.24 -10.48
CA THR A 298 -8.44 8.96 -11.60
C THR A 298 -9.13 7.60 -11.45
N ALA A 299 -8.39 6.55 -11.09
CA ALA A 299 -8.93 5.21 -10.89
C ALA A 299 -9.95 5.14 -9.74
N LEU A 300 -9.72 5.91 -8.67
CA LEU A 300 -10.60 5.96 -7.50
C LEU A 300 -11.77 6.97 -7.63
N GLY A 301 -11.81 7.75 -8.72
CA GLY A 301 -12.97 8.59 -9.05
C GLY A 301 -12.86 10.06 -8.64
N ASP A 302 -11.69 10.54 -8.22
CA ASP A 302 -11.48 11.91 -7.72
C ASP A 302 -11.69 13.01 -8.78
N LEU A 303 -11.49 12.68 -10.07
CA LEU A 303 -11.55 13.65 -11.17
C LEU A 303 -12.94 13.72 -11.79
N SER A 304 -13.39 12.62 -12.41
CA SER A 304 -14.74 12.51 -12.99
C SER A 304 -15.09 11.06 -13.29
N LYS A 305 -16.38 10.72 -13.30
CA LYS A 305 -16.89 9.39 -13.73
C LYS A 305 -16.39 9.00 -15.13
N LYS A 306 -16.30 9.97 -16.05
CA LYS A 306 -15.77 9.73 -17.41
C LYS A 306 -14.30 9.33 -17.39
N ALA A 307 -13.47 10.02 -16.60
CA ALA A 307 -12.05 9.69 -16.49
C ALA A 307 -11.84 8.35 -15.75
N GLN A 308 -12.63 8.09 -14.71
CA GLN A 308 -12.64 6.82 -13.98
C GLN A 308 -12.96 5.63 -14.90
N GLY A 309 -14.00 5.74 -15.73
CA GLY A 309 -14.34 4.74 -16.74
C GLY A 309 -13.29 4.55 -17.84
N GLN A 310 -12.22 5.37 -17.89
CA GLN A 310 -11.08 5.20 -18.79
C GLN A 310 -9.78 4.79 -18.06
N ALA A 311 -9.78 4.78 -16.72
CA ALA A 311 -8.58 4.55 -15.92
C ALA A 311 -7.90 3.22 -16.23
N ASN A 312 -8.68 2.20 -16.57
CA ASN A 312 -8.20 0.86 -16.90
C ASN A 312 -7.69 0.70 -18.33
N ARG A 313 -7.69 1.75 -19.18
CA ARG A 313 -7.24 1.62 -20.58
C ARG A 313 -6.53 2.81 -21.21
N TRP A 314 -6.58 4.00 -20.61
CA TRP A 314 -6.19 5.27 -21.25
C TRP A 314 -4.82 5.28 -21.96
N SER A 315 -3.81 4.63 -21.38
CA SER A 315 -2.44 4.59 -21.93
C SER A 315 -2.10 3.35 -22.74
N GLN A 316 -2.99 2.36 -22.80
CA GLN A 316 -2.80 1.10 -23.52
C GLN A 316 -3.91 0.85 -24.55
N LYS A 317 -4.42 1.91 -25.17
CA LYS A 317 -5.53 1.79 -26.14
C LYS A 317 -5.11 1.22 -27.50
N GLN A 318 -3.84 0.86 -27.69
CA GLN A 318 -3.31 0.48 -29.01
C GLN A 318 -2.55 -0.87 -28.91
N PRO A 319 -2.61 -1.74 -29.93
CA PRO A 319 -1.99 -3.07 -29.92
C PRO A 319 -0.50 -3.15 -29.55
N VAL A 320 0.35 -2.23 -30.03
CA VAL A 320 1.77 -2.14 -29.65
C VAL A 320 1.89 -1.90 -28.14
N ALA A 321 1.07 -1.02 -27.56
CA ALA A 321 1.06 -0.78 -26.12
C ALA A 321 0.57 -2.02 -25.32
N GLN A 322 -0.39 -2.78 -25.85
CA GLN A 322 -0.81 -4.07 -25.27
C GLN A 322 0.32 -5.10 -25.29
N GLY A 323 1.05 -5.16 -26.40
CA GLY A 323 2.22 -6.00 -26.55
C GLY A 323 3.29 -5.69 -25.51
N ILE A 324 3.56 -4.40 -25.25
CA ILE A 324 4.58 -3.95 -24.31
C ILE A 324 4.16 -4.11 -22.85
N VAL A 325 2.90 -3.79 -22.49
CA VAL A 325 2.46 -3.86 -21.08
C VAL A 325 2.46 -5.29 -20.54
N ARG A 326 2.33 -6.28 -21.42
CA ARG A 326 2.32 -7.70 -21.06
C ARG A 326 3.63 -8.15 -20.36
N PRO A 327 4.82 -8.04 -20.96
CA PRO A 327 6.07 -8.35 -20.28
C PRO A 327 6.36 -7.43 -19.09
N MET A 328 5.87 -6.18 -19.07
CA MET A 328 6.03 -5.31 -17.90
C MET A 328 5.44 -5.92 -16.63
N TRP A 329 4.28 -6.60 -16.74
CA TRP A 329 3.69 -7.32 -15.61
C TRP A 329 4.47 -8.57 -15.20
N GLY A 330 5.16 -9.23 -16.15
CA GLY A 330 6.03 -10.36 -15.88
C GLY A 330 7.25 -9.97 -15.05
N VAL A 331 7.94 -8.89 -15.43
CA VAL A 331 9.14 -8.44 -14.68
C VAL A 331 8.82 -7.66 -13.40
N LYS A 332 7.57 -7.23 -13.21
CA LYS A 332 7.13 -6.52 -12.00
C LYS A 332 7.42 -7.33 -10.73
N THR A 333 7.26 -8.64 -10.77
CA THR A 333 7.49 -9.54 -9.63
C THR A 333 8.96 -9.63 -9.22
N LEU A 334 9.89 -9.21 -10.09
CA LEU A 334 11.34 -9.27 -9.86
C LEU A 334 11.91 -7.95 -9.28
N GLN A 335 11.06 -6.94 -9.06
CA GLN A 335 11.48 -5.63 -8.56
C GLN A 335 12.15 -5.69 -7.19
N GLU A 336 11.72 -6.63 -6.35
CA GLU A 336 12.21 -6.90 -5.01
C GLU A 336 12.63 -8.37 -4.88
N GLY A 337 13.31 -8.71 -3.79
CA GLY A 337 13.76 -10.08 -3.53
C GLY A 337 14.63 -10.13 -2.28
N GLN A 338 14.97 -11.34 -1.85
CA GLN A 338 15.88 -11.54 -0.72
C GLN A 338 17.31 -11.16 -1.10
N THR A 339 18.01 -10.53 -0.17
CA THR A 339 19.43 -10.22 -0.27
C THR A 339 20.24 -11.40 0.24
N ALA A 340 21.28 -11.80 -0.50
CA ALA A 340 22.18 -12.86 -0.06
C ALA A 340 22.91 -12.45 1.23
N SER A 341 23.09 -13.39 2.16
CA SER A 341 23.79 -13.13 3.43
C SER A 341 25.30 -12.95 3.27
N GLN A 342 25.87 -13.46 2.17
CA GLN A 342 27.30 -13.36 1.89
C GLN A 342 27.59 -12.19 0.95
N MET A 343 28.51 -11.32 1.39
CA MET A 343 28.97 -10.19 0.60
C MET A 343 29.99 -10.62 -0.46
N ALA A 344 29.85 -10.12 -1.68
CA ALA A 344 30.87 -10.30 -2.72
C ALA A 344 32.19 -9.60 -2.33
N ALA A 345 33.34 -10.24 -2.61
CA ALA A 345 34.65 -9.76 -2.15
C ALA A 345 35.03 -8.35 -2.68
N ASP A 346 34.54 -7.95 -3.85
CA ASP A 346 34.97 -6.74 -4.58
C ASP A 346 33.89 -5.64 -4.66
N SER A 347 33.07 -5.51 -3.61
CA SER A 347 31.91 -4.60 -3.62
C SER A 347 32.02 -3.37 -2.70
N THR A 348 33.18 -3.10 -2.11
CA THR A 348 33.36 -2.00 -1.13
C THR A 348 33.89 -0.69 -1.74
N ASP A 349 34.55 -0.73 -2.90
CA ASP A 349 35.07 0.46 -3.58
C ASP A 349 33.93 1.23 -4.30
N ALA A 350 33.59 2.40 -3.76
CA ALA A 350 32.52 3.23 -4.25
C ALA A 350 32.75 3.80 -5.66
N GLU A 351 33.99 4.12 -6.03
CA GLU A 351 34.31 4.70 -7.34
C GLU A 351 34.24 3.63 -8.43
N GLU A 352 34.80 2.45 -8.16
CA GLU A 352 34.70 1.32 -9.08
C GLU A 352 33.26 0.82 -9.21
N ASN A 353 32.51 0.72 -8.10
CA ASN A 353 31.09 0.37 -8.12
C ASN A 353 30.31 1.34 -9.03
N THR A 354 30.56 2.64 -8.88
CA THR A 354 29.90 3.68 -9.66
C THR A 354 30.17 3.53 -11.16
N LYS A 355 31.44 3.37 -11.56
CA LYS A 355 31.82 3.17 -12.98
C LYS A 355 31.23 1.87 -13.53
N ALA A 356 31.23 0.80 -12.73
CA ALA A 356 30.75 -0.51 -13.14
C ALA A 356 29.23 -0.55 -13.36
N LEU A 357 28.45 0.00 -12.42
CA LEU A 357 26.98 0.02 -12.56
C LEU A 357 26.54 0.91 -13.72
N LYS A 358 27.15 2.09 -13.90
CA LYS A 358 26.87 2.94 -15.06
C LYS A 358 27.20 2.23 -16.38
N ALA A 359 28.38 1.60 -16.46
CA ALA A 359 28.79 0.84 -17.65
C ALA A 359 27.84 -0.33 -17.94
N LEU A 360 27.43 -1.09 -16.93
CA LEU A 360 26.47 -2.19 -17.11
C LEU A 360 25.10 -1.68 -17.58
N CYS A 361 24.57 -0.61 -17.00
CA CYS A 361 23.31 -0.02 -17.45
C CYS A 361 23.40 0.47 -18.91
N HIS A 362 24.50 1.11 -19.30
CA HIS A 362 24.74 1.50 -20.70
C HIS A 362 24.87 0.31 -21.63
N TYR A 363 25.58 -0.74 -21.19
CA TYR A 363 25.72 -1.99 -21.92
C TYR A 363 24.35 -2.64 -22.18
N MET A 364 23.41 -2.52 -21.24
CA MET A 364 22.03 -3.01 -21.40
C MET A 364 21.09 -2.04 -22.14
N GLY A 365 21.58 -0.86 -22.54
CA GLY A 365 20.86 0.08 -23.39
C GLY A 365 20.27 1.31 -22.69
N ALA A 366 20.70 1.65 -21.48
CA ALA A 366 20.39 2.95 -20.88
C ALA A 366 21.05 4.10 -21.67
N ALA A 367 20.28 5.16 -21.96
CA ALA A 367 20.80 6.28 -22.75
C ALA A 367 21.72 7.17 -21.92
N ILE A 368 21.33 7.50 -20.70
CA ILE A 368 22.11 8.32 -19.74
C ILE A 368 21.84 7.76 -18.35
N THR A 369 22.87 7.67 -17.49
CA THR A 369 22.73 7.22 -16.10
C THR A 369 23.33 8.23 -15.15
N GLY A 370 22.76 8.34 -13.95
CA GLY A 370 23.27 9.19 -12.88
C GLY A 370 22.92 8.64 -11.51
N ILE A 371 23.68 9.05 -10.50
CA ILE A 371 23.57 8.54 -9.14
C ILE A 371 23.40 9.72 -8.19
N CYS A 372 22.58 9.58 -7.16
CA CYS A 372 22.53 10.52 -6.04
C CYS A 372 22.30 9.78 -4.72
N GLU A 373 22.63 10.41 -3.60
CA GLU A 373 22.02 10.06 -2.32
C GLU A 373 20.56 10.52 -2.34
N ILE A 374 19.68 9.77 -1.68
CA ILE A 374 18.23 9.99 -1.76
C ILE A 374 17.77 10.84 -0.56
N PRO A 375 17.33 12.09 -0.77
CA PRO A 375 16.69 12.86 0.29
C PRO A 375 15.33 12.28 0.67
N ASP A 376 14.91 12.51 1.92
CA ASP A 376 13.62 12.03 2.45
C ASP A 376 12.43 12.40 1.56
N TYR A 377 12.39 13.64 1.05
CA TYR A 377 11.30 14.10 0.18
C TYR A 377 11.22 13.40 -1.18
N CYS A 378 12.26 12.66 -1.57
CA CYS A 378 12.22 11.84 -2.78
C CYS A 378 11.46 10.53 -2.55
N TRP A 379 11.21 10.14 -1.30
CA TRP A 379 10.38 8.98 -0.98
C TRP A 379 8.92 9.39 -0.89
N TYR A 380 8.02 8.60 -1.48
CA TYR A 380 6.60 8.70 -1.13
C TYR A 380 6.45 8.47 0.38
N SER A 381 5.51 9.15 1.05
CA SER A 381 5.20 8.89 2.46
C SER A 381 4.56 7.51 2.64
N HIS A 382 3.76 7.09 1.67
CA HIS A 382 3.03 5.82 1.70
C HIS A 382 2.98 5.16 0.32
N ASP A 383 2.92 3.83 0.30
CA ASP A 383 2.80 3.03 -0.91
C ASP A 383 1.38 3.08 -1.50
N LYS A 384 1.14 2.32 -2.57
CA LYS A 384 -0.17 2.26 -3.25
C LYS A 384 -1.27 1.59 -2.42
N ARG A 385 -0.93 0.91 -1.34
CA ARG A 385 -1.83 0.24 -0.40
C ARG A 385 -2.09 1.11 0.84
N GLY A 386 -1.51 2.31 0.89
CA GLY A 386 -1.61 3.21 2.04
C GLY A 386 -0.67 2.85 3.18
N GLN A 387 0.29 1.95 2.98
CA GLN A 387 1.27 1.60 4.02
C GLN A 387 2.39 2.64 4.07
N PRO A 388 2.81 3.08 5.27
CA PRO A 388 3.95 3.98 5.41
C PRO A 388 5.19 3.38 4.73
N ILE A 389 5.97 4.26 4.11
CA ILE A 389 7.28 3.91 3.60
C ILE A 389 8.29 4.59 4.53
N ASP A 390 9.27 3.86 5.03
CA ASP A 390 10.46 4.49 5.59
C ASP A 390 11.58 4.47 4.55
N PRO A 391 12.36 5.55 4.37
CA PRO A 391 13.55 5.52 3.52
C PRO A 391 14.47 4.36 3.91
N TYR A 392 14.62 3.36 3.03
CA TYR A 392 15.33 2.11 3.34
C TYR A 392 16.61 1.90 2.54
N HIS A 393 16.97 2.83 1.64
CA HIS A 393 18.22 2.77 0.90
C HIS A 393 18.86 4.15 0.81
N LYS A 394 20.18 4.19 0.79
CA LYS A 394 20.96 5.43 0.72
C LYS A 394 21.08 6.01 -0.69
N TYR A 395 21.28 5.18 -1.70
CA TYR A 395 21.62 5.63 -3.05
C TYR A 395 20.52 5.31 -4.06
N ALA A 396 20.31 6.22 -5.02
CA ALA A 396 19.51 5.99 -6.22
C ALA A 396 20.40 6.06 -7.46
N LEU A 397 20.42 4.99 -8.25
CA LEU A 397 20.89 5.00 -9.63
C LEU A 397 19.68 5.21 -10.54
N THR A 398 19.67 6.35 -11.23
CA THR A 398 18.61 6.75 -12.16
C THR A 398 19.06 6.50 -13.60
N VAL A 399 18.23 5.80 -14.38
CA VAL A 399 18.47 5.58 -15.81
C VAL A 399 17.47 6.36 -16.66
N LEU A 400 17.96 7.06 -17.68
CA LEU A 400 17.14 7.66 -18.73
C LEU A 400 17.06 6.73 -19.93
N ILE A 401 15.84 6.40 -20.34
CA ILE A 401 15.56 5.63 -21.56
C ILE A 401 14.93 6.55 -22.60
N ASP A 402 15.54 6.67 -23.78
CA ASP A 402 15.01 7.49 -24.88
C ASP A 402 13.61 6.99 -25.30
N GLN A 403 12.68 7.90 -25.60
CA GLN A 403 11.34 7.62 -26.14
C GLN A 403 11.29 7.47 -27.68
N GLY A 404 12.44 7.45 -28.35
CA GLY A 404 12.59 6.92 -29.71
C GLY A 404 12.40 8.02 -30.71
N HIS A 405 13.51 8.66 -31.10
CA HIS A 405 13.51 9.84 -31.94
C HIS A 405 12.71 9.66 -33.24
N GLU A 406 12.92 8.55 -33.93
CA GLU A 406 12.30 8.30 -35.24
C GLU A 406 10.77 8.22 -35.15
N THR A 407 10.23 7.58 -34.11
CA THR A 407 8.77 7.51 -33.90
C THR A 407 8.22 8.86 -33.41
N VAL A 408 8.96 9.60 -32.59
CA VAL A 408 8.59 10.97 -32.17
C VAL A 408 8.37 11.88 -33.38
N LEU A 409 9.20 11.78 -34.42
CA LEU A 409 9.05 12.57 -35.63
C LEU A 409 7.76 12.27 -36.39
N GLY A 410 7.26 11.02 -36.37
CA GLY A 410 6.03 10.64 -37.07
C GLY A 410 4.74 10.99 -36.31
N ALA A 411 4.87 11.22 -35.01
CA ALA A 411 3.75 11.34 -34.08
C ALA A 411 3.45 12.79 -33.72
N SER A 412 2.18 13.10 -33.50
CA SER A 412 1.74 14.42 -32.98
C SER A 412 1.95 14.57 -31.46
N GLY A 413 2.32 13.46 -30.80
CA GLY A 413 2.48 13.33 -29.36
C GLY A 413 1.16 13.14 -28.61
N ASN A 414 0.00 13.12 -29.26
CA ASN A 414 -1.29 12.80 -28.63
C ASN A 414 -2.20 11.93 -29.53
N ASP A 415 -1.59 11.23 -30.49
CA ASP A 415 -2.21 10.22 -31.34
C ASP A 415 -2.12 8.81 -30.72
N TRP A 416 -2.37 7.78 -31.53
CA TRP A 416 -2.49 6.39 -31.09
C TRP A 416 -1.17 5.77 -30.62
N ILE A 417 0.00 6.29 -31.00
CA ILE A 417 1.28 5.71 -30.60
C ILE A 417 1.85 6.32 -29.31
N SER A 418 1.34 7.47 -28.85
CA SER A 418 1.88 8.20 -27.70
C SER A 418 1.97 7.34 -26.43
N GLY A 419 0.93 6.53 -26.15
CA GLY A 419 0.93 5.57 -25.04
C GLY A 419 2.07 4.55 -25.14
N ALA A 420 2.26 3.95 -26.32
CA ALA A 420 3.31 2.96 -26.57
C ALA A 420 4.73 3.54 -26.41
N GLN A 421 4.96 4.80 -26.78
CA GLN A 421 6.26 5.47 -26.59
C GLN A 421 6.66 5.55 -25.12
N SER A 422 5.68 5.85 -24.25
CA SER A 422 5.90 5.80 -22.80
C SER A 422 6.13 4.37 -22.33
N MET A 423 5.25 3.42 -22.72
CA MET A 423 5.32 2.04 -22.24
C MET A 423 6.65 1.36 -22.59
N ARG A 424 7.18 1.52 -23.82
CA ARG A 424 8.44 0.84 -24.15
C ARG A 424 9.62 1.33 -23.32
N SER A 425 9.62 2.63 -23.00
CA SER A 425 10.70 3.23 -22.23
C SER A 425 10.61 2.80 -20.77
N TYR A 426 9.38 2.60 -20.26
CA TYR A 426 9.15 2.02 -18.94
C TYR A 426 9.53 0.54 -18.87
N LEU A 427 9.16 -0.28 -19.86
CA LEU A 427 9.56 -1.69 -19.91
C LEU A 427 11.08 -1.83 -19.91
N ARG A 428 11.76 -1.14 -20.83
CA ARG A 428 13.22 -1.20 -20.91
C ARG A 428 13.88 -0.76 -19.61
N GLY A 429 13.41 0.35 -19.05
CA GLY A 429 13.92 0.84 -17.78
C GLY A 429 13.77 -0.20 -16.68
N ALA A 430 12.58 -0.79 -16.55
CA ALA A 430 12.27 -1.81 -15.56
C ALA A 430 13.13 -3.07 -15.72
N GLU A 431 13.39 -3.54 -16.94
CA GLU A 431 14.29 -4.68 -17.19
C GLU A 431 15.72 -4.35 -16.75
N ILE A 432 16.26 -3.20 -17.15
CA ILE A 432 17.64 -2.80 -16.81
C ILE A 432 17.81 -2.70 -15.29
N VAL A 433 16.97 -1.92 -14.61
CA VAL A 433 17.11 -1.77 -13.16
C VAL A 433 16.73 -3.03 -12.40
N GLY A 434 15.85 -3.88 -12.95
CA GLY A 434 15.45 -5.16 -12.37
C GLY A 434 16.59 -6.18 -12.37
N VAL A 435 17.28 -6.34 -13.51
CA VAL A 435 18.46 -7.22 -13.62
C VAL A 435 19.57 -6.73 -12.70
N VAL A 436 19.84 -5.42 -12.67
CA VAL A 436 20.89 -4.86 -11.79
C VAL A 436 20.50 -5.01 -10.32
N ALA A 437 19.23 -4.78 -9.94
CA ALA A 437 18.76 -5.01 -8.57
C ALA A 437 18.94 -6.46 -8.13
N ALA A 438 18.52 -7.42 -8.97
CA ALA A 438 18.68 -8.83 -8.69
C ALA A 438 20.16 -9.22 -8.57
N MET A 439 21.03 -8.73 -9.45
CA MET A 439 22.47 -8.96 -9.37
C MET A 439 23.05 -8.42 -8.06
N LEU A 440 22.68 -7.20 -7.64
CA LEU A 440 23.18 -6.60 -6.40
C LEU A 440 22.73 -7.38 -5.17
N ARG A 441 21.48 -7.85 -5.13
CA ARG A 441 20.98 -8.71 -4.05
C ARG A 441 21.76 -10.02 -3.94
N GLU A 442 22.08 -10.64 -5.07
CA GLU A 442 22.94 -11.82 -5.13
C GLU A 442 24.39 -11.55 -4.69
N MET A 443 24.86 -10.31 -4.87
CA MET A 443 26.16 -9.84 -4.36
C MET A 443 26.13 -9.46 -2.86
N GLY A 444 24.98 -9.55 -2.20
CA GLY A 444 24.81 -9.23 -0.78
C GLY A 444 24.39 -7.79 -0.47
N HIS A 445 24.04 -6.99 -1.48
CA HIS A 445 23.58 -5.61 -1.28
C HIS A 445 22.06 -5.49 -1.44
N PRO A 446 21.33 -4.92 -0.47
CA PRO A 446 19.90 -4.68 -0.63
C PRO A 446 19.68 -3.72 -1.80
N ALA A 447 18.71 -4.06 -2.64
CA ALA A 447 18.42 -3.30 -3.85
C ALA A 447 16.97 -3.51 -4.31
N ARG A 448 16.32 -2.43 -4.76
CA ARG A 448 14.96 -2.45 -5.33
C ARG A 448 14.91 -1.69 -6.65
N ALA A 449 14.25 -2.29 -7.65
CA ALA A 449 13.90 -1.64 -8.90
C ALA A 449 12.56 -0.89 -8.80
N HIS A 450 12.54 0.37 -9.21
CA HIS A 450 11.37 1.24 -9.24
C HIS A 450 10.96 1.52 -10.69
N SER A 451 9.75 1.08 -11.03
CA SER A 451 9.18 1.14 -12.38
C SER A 451 7.90 1.99 -12.41
N SER A 452 7.33 2.19 -13.59
CA SER A 452 6.03 2.87 -13.70
C SER A 452 4.87 2.07 -13.08
N LEU A 453 5.00 0.74 -13.00
CA LEU A 453 3.96 -0.11 -12.40
C LEU A 453 4.02 -0.07 -10.88
N ASP A 454 5.19 0.12 -10.29
CA ASP A 454 5.36 0.25 -8.85
C ASP A 454 6.67 0.96 -8.49
N SER A 455 6.56 2.01 -7.68
CA SER A 455 7.68 2.84 -7.23
C SER A 455 7.37 3.44 -5.86
N HIS A 456 8.39 3.50 -5.00
CA HIS A 456 8.35 4.12 -3.67
C HIS A 456 9.06 5.49 -3.67
N VAL A 457 9.58 5.91 -4.83
CA VAL A 457 10.34 7.16 -4.98
C VAL A 457 9.78 8.04 -6.11
N LEU A 458 9.94 9.34 -5.96
CA LEU A 458 9.62 10.36 -6.96
C LEU A 458 10.81 10.51 -7.93
N HIS A 459 10.60 10.19 -9.21
CA HIS A 459 11.71 10.14 -10.16
C HIS A 459 12.19 11.54 -10.61
N VAL A 460 11.32 12.55 -10.64
CA VAL A 460 11.70 13.91 -11.09
C VAL A 460 12.81 14.53 -10.23
N PRO A 461 12.69 14.62 -8.89
CA PRO A 461 13.78 15.16 -8.08
C PRO A 461 15.05 14.32 -8.20
N LEU A 462 14.96 12.99 -8.31
CA LEU A 462 16.12 12.12 -8.52
C LEU A 462 16.85 12.41 -9.85
N VAL A 463 16.13 12.76 -10.92
CA VAL A 463 16.76 13.21 -12.18
C VAL A 463 17.54 14.52 -12.00
N LEU A 464 17.01 15.46 -11.20
CA LEU A 464 17.69 16.72 -10.92
C LEU A 464 18.96 16.49 -10.08
N LEU A 465 18.82 15.73 -9.00
CA LEU A 465 19.89 15.42 -8.04
C LEU A 465 21.01 14.57 -8.67
N SER A 466 20.64 13.61 -9.52
CA SER A 466 21.60 12.79 -10.27
C SER A 466 22.30 13.54 -11.43
N GLY A 467 22.01 14.83 -11.62
CA GLY A 467 22.61 15.64 -12.68
C GLY A 467 22.22 15.21 -14.09
N LEU A 468 20.98 14.74 -14.27
CA LEU A 468 20.48 14.19 -15.53
C LEU A 468 19.57 15.17 -16.29
N GLY A 469 19.11 16.22 -15.63
CA GLY A 469 18.29 17.26 -16.24
C GLY A 469 18.12 18.48 -15.33
N GLU A 470 17.54 19.54 -15.90
CA GLU A 470 17.09 20.71 -15.17
C GLU A 470 15.55 20.80 -15.16
N GLN A 471 15.01 21.52 -14.17
CA GLN A 471 13.57 21.77 -14.06
C GLN A 471 13.08 22.61 -15.25
N SER A 472 11.98 22.22 -15.85
CA SER A 472 11.48 22.81 -17.10
C SER A 472 10.14 23.52 -16.94
N ARG A 473 9.74 24.31 -17.95
CA ARG A 473 8.40 24.95 -18.02
C ARG A 473 7.22 23.97 -17.93
N ILE A 474 7.41 22.69 -18.28
CA ILE A 474 6.35 21.68 -18.13
C ILE A 474 6.04 21.41 -16.65
N GLY A 475 7.01 21.65 -15.76
CA GLY A 475 6.89 21.49 -14.32
C GLY A 475 7.07 20.05 -13.87
N GLU A 476 6.13 19.16 -14.15
CA GLU A 476 6.22 17.75 -13.70
C GLU A 476 7.19 16.90 -14.56
N SER A 477 8.23 17.52 -15.10
CA SER A 477 9.22 16.87 -15.97
C SER A 477 10.52 17.69 -16.02
N ALA A 478 11.65 17.00 -15.84
CA ALA A 478 12.98 17.55 -16.11
C ALA A 478 13.31 17.49 -17.61
N LEU A 479 14.29 18.28 -18.04
CA LEU A 479 14.80 18.31 -19.42
C LEU A 479 16.30 18.07 -19.44
N ASN A 480 16.73 17.17 -20.31
CA ASN A 480 18.13 16.85 -20.56
C ASN A 480 18.64 17.62 -21.80
N PRO A 481 19.88 18.15 -21.81
CA PRO A 481 20.40 18.96 -22.92
C PRO A 481 20.56 18.21 -24.25
N PHE A 482 20.64 16.87 -24.23
CA PHE A 482 20.88 16.06 -25.43
C PHE A 482 19.62 15.34 -25.91
N LEU A 483 18.82 14.80 -24.97
CA LEU A 483 17.57 14.09 -25.27
C LEU A 483 16.36 15.02 -25.30
N GLY A 484 16.50 16.27 -24.85
CA GLY A 484 15.37 17.12 -24.51
C GLY A 484 14.55 16.44 -23.42
N MET A 485 13.25 16.25 -23.67
CA MET A 485 12.34 15.57 -22.73
C MET A 485 11.93 14.19 -23.24
N ARG A 486 12.61 13.71 -24.28
CA ARG A 486 12.30 12.46 -24.98
C ARG A 486 12.84 11.27 -24.20
N PHE A 487 12.54 11.19 -22.91
CA PHE A 487 12.96 10.06 -22.09
C PHE A 487 11.90 9.68 -21.06
N LYS A 488 12.02 8.46 -20.55
CA LYS A 488 11.41 8.03 -19.28
C LYS A 488 12.51 7.57 -18.34
N THR A 489 12.14 7.45 -17.08
CA THR A 489 13.06 7.11 -16.00
C THR A 489 12.67 5.78 -15.39
N ALA A 490 13.68 5.00 -15.03
CA ALA A 490 13.58 3.96 -14.02
C ALA A 490 14.67 4.21 -12.98
N VAL A 491 14.43 3.75 -11.76
CA VAL A 491 15.34 4.00 -10.63
C VAL A 491 15.66 2.66 -9.96
N LEU A 492 16.92 2.48 -9.61
CA LEU A 492 17.41 1.44 -8.72
C LEU A 492 17.77 2.12 -7.39
N THR A 493 17.19 1.69 -6.28
CA THR A 493 17.67 2.10 -4.95
C THR A 493 18.47 0.98 -4.30
N THR A 494 19.55 1.31 -3.59
CA THR A 494 20.47 0.32 -2.99
C THR A 494 21.39 0.94 -1.95
N ASP A 495 22.04 0.10 -1.14
CA ASP A 495 23.06 0.50 -0.16
C ASP A 495 24.50 0.15 -0.56
N ILE A 496 24.72 -0.40 -1.76
CA ILE A 496 26.09 -0.58 -2.24
C ILE A 496 26.81 0.78 -2.23
N PRO A 497 28.06 0.87 -1.74
CA PRO A 497 28.79 2.13 -1.72
C PRO A 497 28.92 2.72 -3.13
N LEU A 498 28.52 3.98 -3.28
CA LEU A 498 28.54 4.71 -4.56
C LEU A 498 29.00 6.17 -4.37
N VAL A 499 29.50 6.76 -5.46
CA VAL A 499 29.87 8.18 -5.54
C VAL A 499 28.73 8.93 -6.26
N PRO A 500 28.00 9.81 -5.56
CA PRO A 500 26.95 10.63 -6.16
C PRO A 500 27.46 11.54 -7.26
N ASP A 501 26.67 11.67 -8.32
CA ASP A 501 26.81 12.76 -9.29
C ASP A 501 26.30 14.08 -8.69
N ARG A 502 26.66 15.17 -9.35
CA ARG A 502 26.18 16.51 -9.00
C ARG A 502 25.15 17.04 -10.00
N PRO A 503 24.17 17.83 -9.54
CA PRO A 503 23.25 18.58 -10.40
C PRO A 503 23.97 19.35 -11.53
N ILE A 504 23.24 19.64 -12.60
CA ILE A 504 23.76 20.31 -13.80
C ILE A 504 23.15 21.68 -14.01
N ASP A 505 23.91 22.57 -14.65
CA ASP A 505 23.46 23.85 -15.19
C ASP A 505 23.87 23.95 -16.66
N PHE A 506 22.91 23.82 -17.56
CA PHE A 506 23.09 24.10 -18.98
C PHE A 506 22.26 25.32 -19.40
N GLY A 507 21.92 26.19 -18.45
CA GLY A 507 21.15 27.42 -18.64
C GLY A 507 19.72 27.17 -19.14
N LEU A 508 19.06 26.11 -18.67
CA LEU A 508 17.66 25.84 -19.04
C LEU A 508 16.70 26.87 -18.47
N GLN A 509 16.95 27.37 -17.25
CA GLN A 509 16.06 28.31 -16.59
C GLN A 509 15.82 29.57 -17.43
N GLN A 510 16.90 30.11 -18.01
CA GLN A 510 16.84 31.21 -18.96
C GLN A 510 16.10 30.82 -20.24
N PHE A 511 16.40 29.62 -20.80
CA PHE A 511 15.78 29.13 -22.02
C PHE A 511 14.25 28.97 -21.91
N CYS A 512 13.79 28.31 -20.85
CA CYS A 512 12.38 28.12 -20.55
C CYS A 512 11.70 29.43 -20.12
N GLY A 513 12.44 30.37 -19.50
CA GLY A 513 11.95 31.70 -19.17
C GLY A 513 11.33 32.44 -20.35
N SER A 514 11.95 32.36 -21.54
CA SER A 514 11.40 33.03 -22.75
C SER A 514 10.72 32.10 -23.75
N CYS A 515 10.86 30.77 -23.63
CA CYS A 515 10.21 29.83 -24.54
C CYS A 515 8.81 29.42 -24.04
N LEU A 516 7.78 29.70 -24.84
CA LEU A 516 6.39 29.39 -24.53
C LEU A 516 5.78 28.28 -25.39
N LYS A 517 6.60 27.61 -26.22
CA LYS A 517 6.10 26.63 -27.21
C LYS A 517 5.29 25.50 -26.57
N CYS A 518 5.75 24.94 -25.45
CA CYS A 518 5.03 23.87 -24.74
C CYS A 518 3.69 24.31 -24.14
N ALA A 519 3.60 25.53 -23.60
CA ALA A 519 2.35 26.12 -23.15
C ALA A 519 1.39 26.36 -24.33
N ARG A 520 1.92 26.92 -25.43
CA ARG A 520 1.18 27.20 -26.66
C ARG A 520 0.55 25.95 -27.27
N GLU A 521 1.34 24.88 -27.39
CA GLU A 521 0.93 23.65 -28.07
C GLU A 521 0.18 22.66 -27.19
N CYS A 522 0.02 22.94 -25.88
CA CYS A 522 -0.68 22.07 -24.94
C CYS A 522 -2.19 21.97 -25.31
N PRO A 523 -2.72 20.78 -25.63
CA PRO A 523 -4.14 20.64 -26.00
C PRO A 523 -5.11 20.99 -24.88
N SER A 524 -4.70 20.78 -23.62
CA SER A 524 -5.52 21.04 -22.42
C SER A 524 -5.19 22.37 -21.73
N GLN A 525 -4.25 23.16 -22.28
CA GLN A 525 -3.77 24.41 -21.67
C GLN A 525 -3.32 24.23 -20.21
N ALA A 526 -2.70 23.09 -19.91
CA ALA A 526 -2.27 22.70 -18.58
C ALA A 526 -0.85 23.17 -18.22
N ILE A 527 -0.10 23.75 -19.16
CA ILE A 527 1.26 24.24 -18.93
C ILE A 527 1.20 25.77 -18.78
N PRO A 528 1.88 26.36 -17.78
CA PRO A 528 1.78 27.79 -17.50
C PRO A 528 2.54 28.65 -18.52
N TYR A 529 1.94 29.76 -18.93
CA TYR A 529 2.64 30.84 -19.64
C TYR A 529 3.44 31.75 -18.70
N GLY A 530 3.04 31.85 -17.43
CA GLY A 530 3.64 32.72 -16.43
C GLY A 530 4.99 32.23 -15.89
N ASP A 531 5.44 32.88 -14.81
CA ASP A 531 6.71 32.62 -14.15
C ASP A 531 6.66 31.40 -13.22
N LYS A 532 7.81 31.08 -12.63
CA LYS A 532 7.94 30.03 -11.61
C LYS A 532 7.31 30.50 -10.30
N VAL A 533 6.81 29.53 -9.53
CA VAL A 533 6.23 29.72 -8.21
C VAL A 533 6.88 28.75 -7.23
N MET A 534 6.75 29.03 -5.95
CA MET A 534 7.02 28.04 -4.90
C MET A 534 5.81 27.14 -4.72
N PHE A 535 6.05 25.83 -4.70
CA PHE A 535 5.03 24.80 -4.50
C PHE A 535 5.64 23.70 -3.63
N ASN A 536 5.06 23.43 -2.47
CA ASN A 536 5.52 22.38 -1.54
C ASN A 536 7.03 22.48 -1.24
N GLY A 537 7.54 23.69 -0.95
CA GLY A 537 8.93 23.92 -0.59
C GLY A 537 9.94 23.98 -1.76
N TYR A 538 9.49 23.84 -3.01
CA TYR A 538 10.38 23.91 -4.19
C TYR A 538 9.86 24.82 -5.30
N GLU A 539 10.79 25.39 -6.06
CA GLU A 539 10.54 26.28 -7.19
C GLU A 539 10.17 25.47 -8.44
N THR A 540 9.07 25.84 -9.11
CA THR A 540 8.64 25.19 -10.35
C THR A 540 7.72 26.04 -11.22
N TRP A 541 7.69 25.76 -12.53
CA TRP A 541 6.56 26.15 -13.38
C TRP A 541 5.42 25.16 -13.17
N LYS A 542 4.55 25.40 -12.19
CA LYS A 542 3.54 24.43 -11.79
C LYS A 542 2.42 24.26 -12.85
N PRO A 543 2.21 23.05 -13.41
CA PRO A 543 1.12 22.81 -14.36
C PRO A 543 -0.19 22.49 -13.64
N ASP A 544 -1.30 22.68 -14.36
CA ASP A 544 -2.63 22.23 -13.94
C ASP A 544 -2.74 20.72 -14.17
N THR A 545 -2.37 19.97 -13.13
CA THR A 545 -2.23 18.50 -13.20
C THR A 545 -3.57 17.81 -13.41
N GLU A 546 -4.66 18.39 -12.90
CA GLU A 546 -6.03 17.93 -13.17
C GLU A 546 -6.35 18.00 -14.67
N ARG A 547 -6.10 19.14 -15.33
CA ARG A 547 -6.35 19.29 -16.77
C ARG A 547 -5.49 18.34 -17.61
N CYS A 548 -4.20 18.22 -17.28
CA CYS A 548 -3.29 17.31 -17.97
C CYS A 548 -3.78 15.87 -17.86
N THR A 549 -4.08 15.42 -16.64
CA THR A 549 -4.53 14.04 -16.36
C THR A 549 -5.88 13.76 -17.01
N SER A 550 -6.84 14.67 -16.88
CA SER A 550 -8.16 14.54 -17.50
C SER A 550 -8.06 14.37 -19.01
N TYR A 551 -7.24 15.20 -19.68
CA TYR A 551 -7.03 15.09 -21.12
C TYR A 551 -6.37 13.76 -21.51
N ARG A 552 -5.31 13.37 -20.79
CA ARG A 552 -4.61 12.09 -21.04
C ARG A 552 -5.53 10.89 -20.85
N ALA A 553 -6.31 10.86 -19.78
CA ALA A 553 -7.25 9.79 -19.46
C ALA A 553 -8.37 9.68 -20.50
N THR A 554 -8.91 10.82 -20.93
CA THR A 554 -10.12 10.88 -21.77
C THR A 554 -9.87 11.17 -23.25
N ASN A 555 -8.61 11.13 -23.71
CA ASN A 555 -8.28 11.26 -25.13
C ASN A 555 -8.95 10.11 -25.93
N LEU A 556 -9.84 10.47 -26.85
CA LEU A 556 -10.57 9.52 -27.71
C LEU A 556 -9.99 9.42 -29.13
N LYS A 557 -9.00 10.25 -29.47
CA LYS A 557 -8.36 10.30 -30.81
C LYS A 557 -6.88 9.92 -30.72
N GLY A 558 -6.54 9.12 -29.72
CA GLY A 558 -5.19 8.70 -29.39
C GLY A 558 -5.14 7.99 -28.05
N SER A 559 -3.95 7.55 -27.65
CA SER A 559 -3.71 6.91 -26.36
C SER A 559 -2.77 7.78 -25.54
N SER A 560 -3.26 8.33 -24.42
CA SER A 560 -2.51 9.28 -23.59
C SER A 560 -2.19 10.62 -24.30
N CYS A 561 -1.16 11.32 -23.83
CA CYS A 561 -0.57 12.52 -24.44
C CYS A 561 0.85 12.74 -23.89
N GLY A 562 1.76 13.14 -24.77
CA GLY A 562 3.10 13.65 -24.56
C GLY A 562 3.45 14.77 -25.55
N ARG A 563 2.46 15.48 -26.11
CA ARG A 563 2.68 16.52 -27.15
C ARG A 563 3.73 17.56 -26.75
N CYS A 564 3.75 17.96 -25.49
CA CYS A 564 4.72 18.90 -24.95
C CYS A 564 6.19 18.43 -25.09
N ILE A 565 6.44 17.13 -25.10
CA ILE A 565 7.76 16.53 -25.35
C ILE A 565 8.13 16.66 -26.84
N HIS A 566 7.19 16.39 -27.74
CA HIS A 566 7.43 16.32 -29.19
C HIS A 566 7.73 17.69 -29.80
N ILE A 567 7.06 18.72 -29.30
CA ILE A 567 7.17 20.10 -29.81
C ILE A 567 8.31 20.88 -29.17
N CYS A 568 8.95 20.36 -28.12
CA CYS A 568 9.99 21.10 -27.40
C CYS A 568 11.20 21.38 -28.31
N PRO A 569 11.72 22.62 -28.39
CA PRO A 569 12.86 22.95 -29.25
C PRO A 569 14.15 22.17 -28.92
N LEU A 570 14.24 21.59 -27.73
CA LEU A 570 15.39 20.80 -27.29
C LEU A 570 15.21 19.29 -27.54
N THR A 571 14.03 18.84 -27.99
CA THR A 571 13.81 17.46 -28.42
C THR A 571 14.36 17.28 -29.84
N LYS A 572 15.69 17.15 -29.93
CA LYS A 572 16.41 17.07 -31.21
C LYS A 572 17.25 15.81 -31.32
N ASP A 573 17.75 15.59 -32.53
CA ASP A 573 18.77 14.61 -32.83
C ASP A 573 20.13 15.29 -32.82
N THR A 574 20.87 15.06 -31.73
CA THR A 574 22.19 15.64 -31.44
C THR A 574 23.33 14.69 -31.82
N THR A 575 23.02 13.53 -32.42
CA THR A 575 24.00 12.56 -32.93
C THR A 575 24.74 13.12 -34.15
N LEU A 576 25.86 12.51 -34.56
CA LEU A 576 26.61 12.92 -35.75
C LEU A 576 25.79 12.84 -37.05
N ASP A 577 24.81 11.94 -37.07
CA ASP A 577 23.86 11.74 -38.18
C ASP A 577 22.71 12.77 -38.19
N GLY A 578 22.52 13.49 -37.08
CA GLY A 578 21.51 14.53 -36.96
C GLY A 578 21.79 15.78 -37.81
N PRO A 579 20.78 16.63 -38.04
CA PRO A 579 20.97 17.92 -38.71
C PRO A 579 22.08 18.78 -38.07
N ILE A 580 22.91 19.43 -38.91
CA ILE A 580 24.02 20.28 -38.44
C ILE A 580 23.53 21.37 -37.48
N LEU A 581 22.37 21.97 -37.76
CA LEU A 581 21.77 22.99 -36.89
C LEU A 581 21.45 22.47 -35.49
N HIS A 582 21.04 21.19 -35.36
CA HIS A 582 20.78 20.60 -34.05
C HIS A 582 22.08 20.38 -33.27
N GLN A 583 23.14 19.92 -33.94
CA GLN A 583 24.46 19.73 -33.33
C GLN A 583 25.04 21.07 -32.86
N LEU A 584 25.05 22.08 -33.73
CA LEU A 584 25.52 23.42 -33.40
C LEU A 584 24.70 24.06 -32.28
N GLY A 585 23.36 23.95 -32.35
CA GLY A 585 22.47 24.48 -31.32
C GLY A 585 22.69 23.83 -29.96
N SER A 586 22.85 22.50 -29.92
CA SER A 586 23.17 21.76 -28.70
C SER A 586 24.54 22.15 -28.14
N TRP A 587 25.57 22.22 -28.99
CA TRP A 587 26.92 22.64 -28.59
C TRP A 587 26.95 24.06 -28.03
N LEU A 588 26.34 25.03 -28.73
CA LEU A 588 26.23 26.42 -28.25
C LEU A 588 25.43 26.50 -26.95
N GLY A 589 24.39 25.67 -26.80
CA GLY A 589 23.58 25.60 -25.59
C GLY A 589 24.36 25.17 -24.35
N VAL A 590 25.40 24.34 -24.50
CA VAL A 590 26.24 23.83 -23.42
C VAL A 590 27.51 24.69 -23.22
N HIS A 591 28.23 25.00 -24.30
CA HIS A 591 29.55 25.64 -24.22
C HIS A 591 29.55 27.16 -24.35
N ALA A 592 28.48 27.76 -24.88
CA ALA A 592 28.38 29.20 -25.11
C ALA A 592 27.20 29.83 -24.35
N MET A 593 27.00 29.42 -23.08
CA MET A 593 25.87 29.87 -22.25
C MET A 593 25.76 31.40 -22.13
N TRP A 594 26.89 32.12 -22.16
CA TRP A 594 26.94 33.59 -22.14
C TRP A 594 26.28 34.25 -23.37
N LEU A 595 26.15 33.54 -24.50
CA LEU A 595 25.45 34.02 -25.70
C LEU A 595 23.94 33.74 -25.68
N LYS A 596 23.42 32.98 -24.70
CA LYS A 596 21.99 32.61 -24.63
C LYS A 596 21.03 33.80 -24.75
N PRO A 597 21.24 34.97 -24.12
CA PRO A 597 20.30 36.09 -24.25
C PRO A 597 20.00 36.49 -25.70
N VAL A 598 21.00 36.34 -26.59
CA VAL A 598 20.88 36.68 -28.01
C VAL A 598 20.45 35.47 -28.84
N LEU A 599 21.01 34.29 -28.58
CA LEU A 599 20.76 33.09 -29.38
C LEU A 599 19.40 32.46 -29.12
N GLN A 600 18.88 32.53 -27.90
CA GLN A 600 17.64 31.85 -27.52
C GLN A 600 16.41 32.37 -28.29
N PRO A 601 16.14 33.69 -28.38
CA PRO A 601 14.99 34.19 -29.16
C PRO A 601 15.08 33.75 -30.63
N ILE A 602 16.29 33.79 -31.21
CA ILE A 602 16.55 33.34 -32.58
C ILE A 602 16.27 31.85 -32.73
N ALA A 603 16.75 31.03 -31.79
CA ALA A 603 16.56 29.58 -31.81
C ALA A 603 15.07 29.20 -31.69
N ILE A 604 14.31 29.86 -30.81
CA ILE A 604 12.87 29.63 -30.64
C ILE A 604 12.11 30.03 -31.91
N TRP A 605 12.40 31.21 -32.46
CA TRP A 605 11.79 31.68 -33.71
C TRP A 605 12.11 30.75 -34.87
N LEU A 606 13.37 30.32 -35.00
CA LEU A 606 13.82 29.42 -36.06
C LEU A 606 13.15 28.04 -35.95
N ASP A 607 12.98 27.52 -34.73
CA ASP A 607 12.30 26.26 -34.47
C ASP A 607 10.83 26.29 -34.91
N ASP A 608 10.14 27.41 -34.71
CA ASP A 608 8.78 27.63 -35.22
C ASP A 608 8.75 27.85 -36.74
N PHE A 609 9.65 28.67 -37.27
CA PHE A 609 9.74 28.96 -38.70
C PHE A 609 10.01 27.70 -39.54
N LEU A 610 10.87 26.81 -39.05
CA LEU A 610 11.17 25.53 -39.70
C LEU A 610 10.07 24.47 -39.50
N GLY A 611 9.01 24.78 -38.75
CA GLY A 611 7.90 23.87 -38.51
C GLY A 611 8.28 22.66 -37.65
N TYR A 612 9.33 22.76 -36.83
CA TYR A 612 9.73 21.66 -35.97
C TYR A 612 8.65 21.37 -34.90
N GLY A 613 8.35 20.08 -34.72
CA GLY A 613 7.22 19.61 -33.91
C GLY A 613 6.00 19.20 -34.75
N ASN A 614 5.99 19.49 -36.06
CA ASN A 614 5.01 18.91 -36.97
C ASN A 614 5.30 17.43 -37.25
N PRO A 615 4.28 16.55 -37.29
CA PRO A 615 4.46 15.14 -37.59
C PRO A 615 4.90 14.94 -39.05
N ILE A 616 5.83 14.01 -39.27
CA ILE A 616 6.39 13.63 -40.57
C ILE A 616 5.78 12.30 -41.00
N ASP A 617 4.98 12.29 -42.07
CA ASP A 617 4.23 11.10 -42.49
C ASP A 617 5.12 9.92 -42.86
N ALA A 618 6.30 10.15 -43.43
CA ALA A 618 7.28 9.10 -43.72
C ALA A 618 7.75 8.33 -42.47
N LYS A 619 7.56 8.89 -41.27
CA LYS A 619 7.92 8.27 -39.98
C LYS A 619 6.74 7.57 -39.30
N LYS A 620 5.52 7.67 -39.84
CA LYS A 620 4.34 7.00 -39.31
C LYS A 620 4.29 5.54 -39.75
N TRP A 621 4.77 4.64 -38.90
CA TRP A 621 4.79 3.20 -39.18
C TRP A 621 3.60 2.43 -38.58
N TRP A 622 2.94 2.95 -37.55
CA TRP A 622 1.90 2.20 -36.81
C TRP A 622 0.51 2.30 -37.45
N LEU A 623 -0.31 1.27 -37.20
CA LEU A 623 -1.74 1.26 -37.51
C LEU A 623 -2.55 2.03 -36.45
N ASP A 624 -3.54 2.81 -36.91
CA ASP A 624 -4.48 3.51 -36.03
C ASP A 624 -5.62 2.54 -35.63
N LEU A 625 -5.33 1.75 -34.60
CA LEU A 625 -6.23 0.76 -34.03
C LEU A 625 -6.51 1.08 -32.57
N GLU A 626 -7.71 0.72 -32.10
CA GLU A 626 -8.15 0.89 -30.73
C GLU A 626 -8.51 -0.45 -30.08
N VAL A 627 -7.93 -0.72 -28.92
CA VAL A 627 -8.24 -1.87 -28.07
C VAL A 627 -9.43 -1.53 -27.16
N MET A 628 -10.40 -2.43 -27.13
CA MET A 628 -11.65 -2.33 -26.38
C MET A 628 -11.81 -3.51 -25.42
N GLY A 629 -12.32 -3.23 -24.22
CA GLY A 629 -12.61 -4.21 -23.18
C GLY A 629 -12.43 -3.63 -21.76
N ASP A 630 -12.72 -4.43 -20.75
CA ASP A 630 -12.82 -3.96 -19.35
C ASP A 630 -11.45 -3.84 -18.65
N LYS A 631 -10.47 -4.66 -19.07
CA LYS A 631 -9.12 -4.72 -18.50
C LYS A 631 -8.08 -4.52 -19.59
N SER A 632 -7.83 -3.28 -20.02
CA SER A 632 -6.77 -3.00 -21.01
C SER A 632 -5.43 -2.60 -20.38
N PHE A 633 -5.36 -2.36 -19.08
CA PHE A 633 -4.11 -2.08 -18.37
C PHE A 633 -3.26 -3.34 -18.11
N LYS A 634 -3.87 -4.51 -18.28
CA LYS A 634 -3.25 -5.84 -18.32
C LYS A 634 -3.70 -6.53 -19.60
N TYR A 635 -2.91 -7.46 -20.12
CA TYR A 635 -3.31 -8.28 -21.25
C TYR A 635 -4.48 -9.19 -20.86
N ASP A 636 -5.61 -9.07 -21.55
CA ASP A 636 -6.84 -9.86 -21.32
C ASP A 636 -7.38 -10.38 -22.68
N PRO A 637 -7.38 -11.70 -22.92
CA PRO A 637 -7.88 -12.30 -24.17
C PRO A 637 -9.36 -12.00 -24.47
N LYS A 638 -10.15 -11.59 -23.46
CA LYS A 638 -11.54 -11.17 -23.66
C LYS A 638 -11.67 -9.82 -24.36
N ASN A 639 -10.60 -9.03 -24.41
CA ASN A 639 -10.57 -7.78 -25.16
C ASN A 639 -10.68 -8.05 -26.68
N PHE A 640 -10.89 -6.99 -27.46
CA PHE A 640 -10.86 -7.02 -28.91
C PHE A 640 -10.37 -5.69 -29.49
N THR A 641 -9.92 -5.71 -30.74
CA THR A 641 -9.35 -4.53 -31.40
C THR A 641 -10.23 -4.08 -32.56
N VAL A 642 -10.48 -2.77 -32.65
CA VAL A 642 -11.26 -2.11 -33.70
C VAL A 642 -10.43 -1.06 -34.44
N ALA A 643 -10.91 -0.61 -35.59
CA ALA A 643 -10.31 0.54 -36.28
C ALA A 643 -10.58 1.81 -35.47
N ALA A 644 -9.56 2.65 -35.30
CA ALA A 644 -9.75 3.96 -34.70
C ALA A 644 -10.63 4.83 -35.59
N LYS A 645 -11.60 5.54 -34.99
CA LYS A 645 -12.49 6.43 -35.75
C LYS A 645 -11.76 7.65 -36.31
N GLU A 646 -10.86 8.22 -35.51
CA GLU A 646 -10.09 9.42 -35.83
C GLU A 646 -8.73 9.39 -35.12
N ALA A 647 -7.79 10.23 -35.56
CA ALA A 647 -6.48 10.39 -34.91
C ALA A 647 -6.11 11.87 -34.80
N ASN A 648 -5.58 12.29 -33.64
CA ASN A 648 -5.04 13.63 -33.47
C ASN A 648 -3.77 13.81 -34.31
N ARG A 649 -3.78 14.64 -35.35
CA ARG A 649 -2.54 15.07 -36.04
C ARG A 649 -2.43 16.59 -36.23
N PRO A 650 -2.54 17.40 -35.15
CA PRO A 650 -2.46 18.84 -35.27
C PRO A 650 -1.02 19.30 -35.58
N MET A 651 -0.91 20.20 -36.55
CA MET A 651 0.30 20.99 -36.80
C MET A 651 0.52 21.99 -35.67
N ILE A 652 1.75 22.50 -35.53
CA ILE A 652 2.05 23.61 -34.63
C ILE A 652 1.36 24.89 -35.12
N ASP A 653 1.02 25.79 -34.20
CA ASP A 653 0.44 27.10 -34.55
C ASP A 653 1.25 28.23 -33.88
N PRO A 654 2.29 28.75 -34.55
CA PRO A 654 3.08 29.87 -34.03
C PRO A 654 2.28 31.15 -33.82
N LYS A 655 1.11 31.29 -34.47
CA LYS A 655 0.25 32.47 -34.37
C LYS A 655 -0.83 32.32 -33.29
N LYS A 656 -0.88 31.18 -32.60
CA LYS A 656 -1.87 30.91 -31.54
C LYS A 656 -1.78 32.00 -30.47
N LYS A 657 -2.91 32.67 -30.24
CA LYS A 657 -2.99 33.79 -29.30
C LYS A 657 -2.69 33.33 -27.88
N ILE A 658 -1.71 33.97 -27.25
CA ILE A 658 -1.40 33.77 -25.83
C ILE A 658 -2.53 34.43 -25.01
N PRO A 659 -3.18 33.71 -24.08
CA PRO A 659 -4.22 34.28 -23.25
C PRO A 659 -3.62 35.38 -22.34
N LYS A 660 -4.33 36.50 -22.17
CA LYS A 660 -3.90 37.58 -21.26
C LYS A 660 -3.84 37.11 -19.80
N GLU A 661 -4.77 36.22 -19.43
CA GLU A 661 -4.82 35.57 -18.12
C GLU A 661 -5.06 34.06 -18.32
N GLN A 662 -4.33 33.23 -17.58
CA GLN A 662 -4.50 31.78 -17.58
C GLN A 662 -4.89 31.30 -16.18
N LYS A 663 -6.10 30.75 -16.04
CA LYS A 663 -6.56 30.16 -14.78
C LYS A 663 -5.98 28.76 -14.61
N MET A 664 -5.12 28.58 -13.61
CA MET A 664 -4.39 27.36 -13.29
C MET A 664 -4.74 26.91 -11.87
N ALA A 665 -5.11 25.64 -11.69
CA ALA A 665 -5.39 25.10 -10.35
C ALA A 665 -4.17 24.35 -9.81
N TYR A 666 -3.75 24.66 -8.58
CA TYR A 666 -2.68 23.98 -7.86
C TYR A 666 -3.24 23.14 -6.72
N TYR A 667 -2.68 21.95 -6.55
CA TYR A 667 -3.09 20.99 -5.53
C TYR A 667 -1.91 20.70 -4.59
N PRO A 668 -1.59 21.62 -3.66
CA PRO A 668 -0.46 21.47 -2.74
C PRO A 668 -0.71 20.36 -1.71
N ALA A 669 0.28 20.08 -0.86
CA ALA A 669 0.23 18.98 0.10
C ALA A 669 -1.02 19.04 1.00
N SER A 670 -1.43 20.24 1.40
CA SER A 670 -2.63 20.51 2.19
C SER A 670 -3.97 20.15 1.52
N THR A 671 -3.95 19.71 0.25
CA THR A 671 -5.14 19.31 -0.51
C THR A 671 -5.13 17.82 -0.90
N LEU A 672 -4.13 17.08 -0.43
CA LEU A 672 -3.97 15.68 -0.82
C LEU A 672 -5.00 14.79 -0.11
N PRO A 673 -5.39 13.66 -0.73
CA PRO A 673 -6.15 12.63 -0.03
C PRO A 673 -5.34 12.00 1.11
N PRO A 674 -5.99 11.50 2.18
CA PRO A 674 -5.36 10.60 3.14
C PRO A 674 -4.73 9.39 2.43
N PRO A 675 -3.58 8.88 2.91
CA PRO A 675 -2.83 7.84 2.21
C PRO A 675 -3.57 6.51 2.01
N ASP A 676 -4.38 6.13 3.00
CA ASP A 676 -5.12 4.89 3.13
C ASP A 676 -6.54 4.96 2.55
N LEU A 677 -7.01 6.16 2.17
CA LEU A 677 -8.33 6.35 1.60
C LEU A 677 -8.43 5.76 0.18
N MET A 678 -8.91 4.52 0.09
CA MET A 678 -9.18 3.80 -1.17
C MET A 678 -10.59 4.08 -1.73
N ALA A 679 -11.06 5.30 -1.58
CA ALA A 679 -12.32 5.79 -2.12
C ALA A 679 -12.13 7.14 -2.84
N ALA A 680 -13.18 7.64 -3.49
CA ALA A 680 -13.14 8.92 -4.18
C ALA A 680 -12.87 10.07 -3.20
N PHE A 681 -11.90 10.91 -3.52
CA PHE A 681 -11.57 12.15 -2.82
C PHE A 681 -11.60 13.30 -3.83
N PRO A 682 -12.79 13.87 -4.09
CA PRO A 682 -12.99 14.85 -5.17
C PRO A 682 -12.08 16.07 -5.04
N LEU A 683 -11.61 16.57 -6.18
CA LEU A 683 -10.81 17.80 -6.25
C LEU A 683 -11.68 19.04 -6.02
N ASP A 684 -11.26 19.94 -5.13
CA ASP A 684 -11.79 21.31 -5.10
C ASP A 684 -10.99 22.21 -6.04
N ARG A 685 -11.47 22.29 -7.28
CA ARG A 685 -10.85 23.14 -8.30
C ARG A 685 -10.92 24.64 -7.95
N LYS A 686 -11.96 25.10 -7.25
CA LYS A 686 -12.07 26.53 -6.85
C LYS A 686 -10.98 26.87 -5.84
N GLN A 687 -10.79 26.00 -4.85
CA GLN A 687 -9.71 26.12 -3.90
C GLN A 687 -8.34 26.00 -4.58
N GLY A 688 -8.17 25.08 -5.53
CA GLY A 688 -6.92 24.97 -6.28
C GLY A 688 -6.59 26.22 -7.10
N LEU A 689 -7.58 26.91 -7.66
CA LEU A 689 -7.38 28.21 -8.32
C LEU A 689 -6.96 29.30 -7.33
N LYS A 690 -7.50 29.28 -6.11
CA LYS A 690 -7.11 30.21 -5.04
C LYS A 690 -5.67 29.96 -4.59
N HIS A 691 -5.30 28.71 -4.34
CA HIS A 691 -3.91 28.34 -4.02
C HIS A 691 -2.91 28.77 -5.10
N ALA A 692 -3.31 28.74 -6.37
CA ALA A 692 -2.44 29.21 -7.45
C ALA A 692 -2.26 30.73 -7.46
N ALA A 693 -3.29 31.48 -7.09
CA ALA A 693 -3.21 32.95 -6.99
C ALA A 693 -2.42 33.41 -5.76
N GLU A 694 -2.40 32.60 -4.70
CA GLU A 694 -1.72 32.88 -3.42
C GLU A 694 -0.35 32.21 -3.32
N ALA A 695 0.13 31.54 -4.37
CA ALA A 695 1.41 30.84 -4.35
C ALA A 695 2.57 31.85 -4.23
N GLU A 696 3.42 31.68 -3.22
CA GLU A 696 4.61 32.50 -3.03
C GLU A 696 5.50 32.51 -4.27
N THR A 697 6.03 33.67 -4.61
CA THR A 697 7.17 33.80 -5.50
C THR A 697 8.45 33.31 -4.83
N VAL A 698 9.48 33.03 -5.63
CA VAL A 698 10.78 32.60 -5.11
C VAL A 698 11.41 33.66 -4.20
N GLU A 699 11.27 34.94 -4.56
CA GLU A 699 11.79 36.07 -3.78
C GLU A 699 11.08 36.18 -2.42
N GLU A 700 9.74 36.07 -2.40
CA GLU A 700 8.96 36.08 -1.16
C GLU A 700 9.36 34.93 -0.22
N ALA A 701 9.56 33.72 -0.74
CA ALA A 701 9.99 32.57 0.07
C ALA A 701 11.39 32.76 0.66
N LEU A 702 12.33 33.32 -0.10
CA LEU A 702 13.68 33.63 0.39
C LEU A 702 13.65 34.71 1.49
N ILE A 703 12.85 35.77 1.31
CA ILE A 703 12.67 36.82 2.31
C ILE A 703 12.00 36.26 3.58
N ARG A 704 10.92 35.47 3.43
CA ARG A 704 10.24 34.80 4.53
C ARG A 704 11.23 33.99 5.36
N ARG A 705 12.03 33.14 4.69
CA ARG A 705 12.99 32.27 5.35
C ARG A 705 14.13 33.04 6.01
N ALA A 706 14.66 34.07 5.36
CA ALA A 706 15.69 34.93 5.94
C ALA A 706 15.22 35.64 7.23
N ASN A 707 13.92 35.93 7.32
CA ASN A 707 13.29 36.53 8.50
C ASN A 707 12.84 35.51 9.56
N GLY A 708 13.16 34.22 9.40
CA GLY A 708 12.73 33.16 10.32
C GLY A 708 11.23 32.84 10.26
N GLY A 709 10.57 33.18 9.14
CA GLY A 709 9.15 32.88 8.93
C GLY A 709 8.87 31.39 8.82
N GLU A 710 7.71 30.97 9.30
CA GLU A 710 7.30 29.57 9.33
C GLU A 710 7.10 28.97 7.93
N LYS A 711 7.12 27.64 7.87
CA LYS A 711 6.77 26.87 6.67
C LYS A 711 5.31 27.14 6.30
N PRO A 712 4.97 27.45 5.03
CA PRO A 712 3.60 27.68 4.61
C PRO A 712 2.68 26.50 4.91
N ALA A 713 1.49 26.76 5.44
CA ALA A 713 0.51 25.73 5.78
C ALA A 713 0.12 24.85 4.58
N THR A 714 0.19 25.39 3.35
CA THR A 714 -0.08 24.63 2.13
C THR A 714 0.95 23.51 1.87
N TYR A 715 2.15 23.62 2.43
CA TYR A 715 3.23 22.65 2.25
C TYR A 715 3.17 21.51 3.26
N ILE A 716 2.29 21.59 4.24
CA ILE A 716 2.07 20.49 5.16
C ILE A 716 0.97 19.61 4.55
N PRO A 717 1.13 18.29 4.46
CA PRO A 717 0.08 17.39 3.99
C PRO A 717 -1.24 17.61 4.73
N SER A 718 -2.37 17.53 4.05
CA SER A 718 -3.72 17.71 4.65
C SER A 718 -3.96 16.78 5.84
N TYR A 719 -3.43 15.57 5.76
CA TYR A 719 -3.48 14.53 6.79
C TYR A 719 -2.43 14.76 7.91
N GLU A 720 -1.63 15.83 7.81
CA GLU A 720 -0.65 16.31 8.81
C GLU A 720 -0.94 17.75 9.32
N SER A 721 -1.58 18.65 8.53
CA SER A 721 -1.77 20.10 8.86
C SER A 721 -3.18 20.55 9.18
N GLY A 722 -4.20 19.79 8.81
CA GLY A 722 -5.54 20.16 9.21
C GLY A 722 -5.68 19.90 10.70
N GLU A 723 -6.21 20.88 11.43
CA GLU A 723 -7.16 20.64 12.52
C GLU A 723 -7.74 19.26 12.33
N LYS A 724 -7.50 18.38 13.32
CA LYS A 724 -8.06 17.03 13.35
C LYS A 724 -9.52 17.16 12.92
N LYS A 725 -9.83 16.92 11.64
CA LYS A 725 -11.19 16.61 11.20
C LYS A 725 -11.35 15.25 11.82
N LEU A 726 -11.78 15.27 13.08
CA LEU A 726 -12.16 14.11 13.84
C LEU A 726 -13.42 13.57 13.17
N SER A 727 -13.24 12.93 12.01
CA SER A 727 -13.93 11.68 11.80
C SER A 727 -13.37 10.72 12.85
N PHE A 728 -14.25 10.00 13.52
CA PHE A 728 -13.89 8.97 14.51
C PHE A 728 -13.11 7.78 13.91
N SER A 729 -12.79 7.86 12.62
CA SER A 729 -11.82 7.02 11.93
C SER A 729 -10.45 7.73 11.88
N HIS A 730 -9.64 7.56 12.92
CA HIS A 730 -8.21 7.81 12.83
C HIS A 730 -7.54 6.52 12.32
N PRO A 731 -6.97 6.46 11.11
CA PRO A 731 -6.31 5.27 10.62
C PRO A 731 -4.83 5.32 11.05
N ASN A 732 -4.58 5.31 12.36
CA ASN A 732 -3.27 4.88 12.85
C ASN A 732 -3.39 3.38 13.16
N HIS A 733 -3.44 2.57 12.10
CA HIS A 733 -2.89 1.22 12.20
C HIS A 733 -1.37 1.40 12.37
N ARG A 734 -0.91 1.57 13.62
CA ARG A 734 0.49 1.31 13.93
C ARG A 734 0.71 -0.17 13.69
N GLN A 735 1.36 -0.50 12.57
CA GLN A 735 1.97 -1.81 12.41
C GLN A 735 2.96 -1.99 13.55
N LEU A 736 3.01 -3.22 14.07
CA LEU A 736 4.09 -3.73 14.87
C LEU A 736 5.43 -3.16 14.37
N GLU A 737 6.21 -2.56 15.28
CA GLU A 737 7.61 -2.26 14.98
C GLU A 737 8.26 -3.54 14.41
N THR A 738 9.08 -3.39 13.37
CA THR A 738 9.76 -4.51 12.71
C THR A 738 10.64 -5.21 13.75
N GLY A 739 10.14 -6.32 14.31
CA GLY A 739 10.76 -7.06 15.40
C GLY A 739 9.80 -7.81 16.35
N GLN A 740 8.50 -7.46 16.40
CA GLN A 740 7.52 -8.12 17.26
C GLN A 740 6.49 -8.92 16.43
N ASN A 741 6.77 -10.19 16.12
CA ASN A 741 5.81 -11.07 15.41
C ASN A 741 4.88 -11.80 16.40
N ILE A 742 4.04 -11.07 17.16
CA ILE A 742 3.03 -11.70 18.04
C ILE A 742 1.71 -11.82 17.29
N SER A 743 1.36 -13.05 16.92
CA SER A 743 0.17 -13.42 16.16
C SER A 743 -0.85 -14.21 16.99
N THR A 744 -0.45 -14.81 18.11
CA THR A 744 -1.33 -15.65 18.95
C THR A 744 -1.32 -15.23 20.42
N THR A 745 -2.34 -15.67 21.18
CA THR A 745 -2.41 -15.39 22.62
C THR A 745 -1.24 -16.02 23.40
N GLY A 746 -0.78 -17.20 22.97
CA GLY A 746 0.32 -17.91 23.63
C GLY A 746 1.68 -17.22 23.49
N GLU A 747 1.88 -16.51 22.38
CA GLU A 747 3.11 -15.74 22.09
C GLU A 747 3.24 -14.49 22.95
N ILE A 748 2.16 -13.97 23.54
CA ILE A 748 2.21 -12.81 24.46
C ILE A 748 3.11 -13.12 25.67
N LEU A 749 2.88 -14.28 26.31
CA LEU A 749 3.68 -14.69 27.47
C LEU A 749 5.11 -15.12 27.05
N ASP A 750 5.26 -15.72 25.88
CA ASP A 750 6.57 -16.10 25.34
C ASP A 750 7.45 -14.85 25.13
N TYR A 751 6.89 -13.82 24.48
CA TYR A 751 7.57 -12.54 24.30
C TYR A 751 7.99 -11.91 25.63
N ALA A 752 7.10 -11.87 26.61
CA ALA A 752 7.40 -11.32 27.93
C ALA A 752 8.50 -12.11 28.67
N ALA A 753 8.48 -13.44 28.56
CA ALA A 753 9.49 -14.32 29.17
C ALA A 753 10.86 -14.20 28.50
N GLN A 754 10.91 -13.94 27.18
CA GLN A 754 12.15 -13.68 26.48
C GLN A 754 12.71 -12.28 26.79
N ALA A 755 11.85 -11.27 26.85
CA ALA A 755 12.25 -9.88 27.09
C ALA A 755 12.60 -9.60 28.56
N HIS A 756 11.91 -10.24 29.50
CA HIS A 756 12.00 -9.98 30.94
C HIS A 756 12.04 -11.27 31.79
N PRO A 757 12.93 -12.24 31.51
CA PRO A 757 12.89 -13.58 32.10
C PRO A 757 12.92 -13.58 33.63
N ASP A 758 13.83 -12.79 34.22
CA ASP A 758 14.08 -12.76 35.67
C ASP A 758 13.19 -11.76 36.43
N LYS A 759 12.36 -11.01 35.72
CA LYS A 759 11.48 -10.01 36.35
C LYS A 759 10.22 -10.68 36.89
N THR A 760 9.77 -10.25 38.07
CA THR A 760 8.47 -10.66 38.61
C THR A 760 7.35 -10.26 37.65
N GLY A 761 6.69 -11.24 37.05
CA GLY A 761 5.54 -11.02 36.17
C GLY A 761 4.22 -11.05 36.93
N LEU A 762 4.11 -11.90 37.96
CA LEU A 762 2.86 -12.07 38.72
C LEU A 762 3.11 -12.27 40.22
N ILE A 763 2.32 -11.61 41.05
CA ILE A 763 2.25 -11.78 42.49
C ILE A 763 0.85 -12.27 42.84
N CYS A 764 0.74 -13.44 43.45
CA CYS A 764 -0.52 -14.06 43.84
C CYS A 764 -0.38 -14.67 45.24
N GLY A 765 -1.07 -14.10 46.22
CA GLY A 765 -0.83 -14.42 47.64
C GLY A 765 0.61 -14.09 48.03
N ASP A 766 1.25 -15.01 48.78
CA ASP A 766 2.65 -14.85 49.21
C ASP A 766 3.67 -15.21 48.13
N ARG A 767 3.23 -15.70 46.96
CA ARG A 767 4.11 -16.17 45.88
C ARG A 767 4.32 -15.11 44.81
N GLN A 768 5.58 -14.92 44.45
CA GLN A 768 6.00 -14.16 43.27
C GLN A 768 6.46 -15.12 42.18
N TRP A 769 6.02 -14.88 40.96
CA TRP A 769 6.37 -15.62 39.78
C TRP A 769 7.10 -14.71 38.81
N THR A 770 8.29 -15.10 38.40
CA THR A 770 8.99 -14.48 37.27
C THR A 770 8.30 -14.81 35.94
N PHE A 771 8.50 -14.00 34.90
CA PHE A 771 7.96 -14.33 33.58
C PHE A 771 8.49 -15.68 33.07
N ALA A 772 9.75 -16.04 33.34
CA ALA A 772 10.30 -17.34 32.99
C ALA A 772 9.62 -18.50 33.76
N GLU A 773 9.24 -18.32 35.02
CA GLU A 773 8.51 -19.35 35.78
C GLU A 773 7.06 -19.52 35.30
N LEU A 774 6.38 -18.42 34.96
CA LEU A 774 5.04 -18.45 34.36
C LEU A 774 5.06 -19.16 33.00
N ASP A 775 6.06 -18.85 32.17
CA ASP A 775 6.24 -19.47 30.86
C ASP A 775 6.43 -20.98 30.95
N LYS A 776 7.33 -21.43 31.83
CA LYS A 776 7.54 -22.87 32.08
C LYS A 776 6.28 -23.56 32.58
N ALA A 777 5.53 -22.92 33.49
CA ALA A 777 4.28 -23.49 33.97
C ALA A 777 3.21 -23.59 32.86
N ALA A 778 3.10 -22.57 32.01
CA ALA A 778 2.21 -22.57 30.84
C ALA A 778 2.61 -23.64 29.81
N ASN A 779 3.91 -23.85 29.60
CA ASN A 779 4.44 -24.91 28.71
C ASN A 779 4.09 -26.31 29.23
N ARG A 780 4.33 -26.58 30.53
CA ARG A 780 3.95 -27.85 31.14
C ARG A 780 2.45 -28.10 31.06
N PHE A 781 1.64 -27.07 31.32
CA PHE A 781 0.19 -27.16 31.19
C PHE A 781 -0.23 -27.43 29.74
N ALA A 782 0.40 -26.78 28.75
CA ALA A 782 0.12 -27.01 27.33
C ALA A 782 0.39 -28.47 26.93
N HIS A 783 1.52 -29.03 27.36
CA HIS A 783 1.82 -30.44 27.15
C HIS A 783 0.79 -31.39 27.80
N PHE A 784 0.35 -31.06 29.03
CA PHE A 784 -0.72 -31.81 29.70
C PHE A 784 -2.04 -31.76 28.94
N VAL A 785 -2.43 -30.61 28.41
CA VAL A 785 -3.64 -30.48 27.58
C VAL A 785 -3.51 -31.30 26.29
N VAL A 786 -2.36 -31.26 25.61
CA VAL A 786 -2.11 -32.06 24.40
C VAL A 786 -2.21 -33.55 24.69
N ASP A 787 -1.57 -34.03 25.77
CA ASP A 787 -1.60 -35.45 26.15
C ASP A 787 -3.02 -35.92 26.54
N ARG A 788 -3.70 -35.17 27.41
CA ARG A 788 -5.01 -35.59 27.94
C ARG A 788 -6.16 -35.44 26.96
N LEU A 789 -6.02 -34.58 25.97
CA LEU A 789 -7.05 -34.32 24.95
C LEU A 789 -6.66 -34.89 23.58
N ALA A 790 -5.70 -35.81 23.50
CA ALA A 790 -5.29 -36.44 22.25
C ALA A 790 -6.48 -37.05 21.47
N ASP A 791 -7.44 -37.64 22.21
CA ASP A 791 -8.64 -38.28 21.65
C ASP A 791 -9.94 -37.46 21.84
N ARG A 792 -9.86 -36.19 22.27
CA ARG A 792 -11.03 -35.32 22.48
C ARG A 792 -10.88 -33.98 21.75
N GLU A 793 -11.80 -33.68 20.86
CA GLU A 793 -11.95 -32.33 20.30
C GLU A 793 -12.69 -31.42 21.30
N GLY A 794 -12.46 -30.11 21.22
CA GLY A 794 -13.13 -29.12 22.08
C GLY A 794 -12.21 -28.23 22.90
N PRO A 795 -12.73 -27.13 23.46
CA PRO A 795 -11.93 -26.15 24.20
C PRO A 795 -11.59 -26.56 25.63
N VAL A 796 -10.80 -25.71 26.30
CA VAL A 796 -10.57 -25.79 27.74
C VAL A 796 -11.41 -24.70 28.43
N GLY A 797 -12.38 -25.12 29.25
CA GLY A 797 -13.14 -24.22 30.12
C GLY A 797 -12.35 -23.83 31.36
N ILE A 798 -12.45 -22.57 31.78
CA ILE A 798 -11.81 -22.06 32.99
C ILE A 798 -12.87 -21.35 33.85
N MET A 799 -13.06 -21.85 35.07
CA MET A 799 -14.04 -21.32 36.02
C MET A 799 -13.38 -21.13 37.38
N GLY A 800 -13.07 -19.88 37.73
CA GLY A 800 -12.36 -19.58 38.97
C GLY A 800 -12.19 -18.10 39.26
N LYS A 801 -11.63 -17.82 40.43
CA LYS A 801 -11.17 -16.47 40.81
C LYS A 801 -9.93 -16.08 40.00
N ASN A 802 -9.52 -14.82 40.11
CA ASN A 802 -8.21 -14.41 39.57
C ASN A 802 -7.12 -15.17 40.33
N SER A 803 -6.29 -15.91 39.62
CA SER A 803 -5.18 -16.67 40.19
C SER A 803 -4.05 -16.87 39.17
N ALA A 804 -2.90 -17.36 39.63
CA ALA A 804 -1.81 -17.74 38.73
C ALA A 804 -2.21 -18.93 37.85
N GLU A 805 -2.95 -19.89 38.40
CA GLU A 805 -3.48 -21.07 37.70
C GLU A 805 -4.41 -20.68 36.55
N TYR A 806 -5.25 -19.66 36.75
CA TYR A 806 -6.10 -19.12 35.68
C TYR A 806 -5.25 -18.60 34.52
N ALA A 807 -4.23 -17.79 34.81
CA ALA A 807 -3.34 -17.22 33.80
C ALA A 807 -2.57 -18.32 33.04
N ILE A 808 -2.06 -19.32 33.78
CA ILE A 808 -1.34 -20.46 33.23
C ILE A 808 -2.25 -21.30 32.33
N ALA A 809 -3.46 -21.61 32.79
CA ALA A 809 -4.44 -22.36 32.02
C ALA A 809 -4.81 -21.62 30.72
N HIS A 810 -4.97 -20.30 30.80
CA HIS A 810 -5.29 -19.47 29.64
C HIS A 810 -4.17 -19.45 28.58
N PHE A 811 -2.93 -19.08 28.96
CA PHE A 811 -1.81 -19.05 28.02
C PHE A 811 -1.39 -20.44 27.54
N GLY A 812 -1.39 -21.43 28.43
CA GLY A 812 -1.05 -22.80 28.10
C GLY A 812 -2.07 -23.45 27.15
N THR A 813 -3.38 -23.18 27.31
CA THR A 813 -4.40 -23.62 26.35
C THR A 813 -4.13 -23.05 24.97
N ALA A 814 -3.82 -21.75 24.88
CA ALA A 814 -3.55 -21.10 23.60
C ALA A 814 -2.35 -21.70 22.85
N ARG A 815 -1.35 -22.23 23.56
CA ARG A 815 -0.17 -22.92 22.98
C ARG A 815 -0.49 -24.30 22.37
N THR A 816 -1.71 -24.78 22.53
CA THR A 816 -2.17 -26.04 21.92
C THR A 816 -2.99 -25.83 20.64
N GLY A 817 -3.23 -24.57 20.24
CA GLY A 817 -4.17 -24.23 19.18
C GLY A 817 -5.66 -24.29 19.59
N ARG A 818 -5.96 -24.74 20.81
CA ARG A 818 -7.32 -24.73 21.37
C ARG A 818 -7.67 -23.34 21.93
N HIS A 819 -8.97 -23.06 22.01
CA HIS A 819 -9.48 -21.85 22.64
C HIS A 819 -9.85 -22.07 24.11
N SER A 820 -9.76 -21.00 24.90
CA SER A 820 -10.24 -20.99 26.29
C SER A 820 -11.69 -20.50 26.37
N VAL A 821 -12.54 -21.18 27.15
CA VAL A 821 -13.90 -20.74 27.49
C VAL A 821 -13.91 -20.19 28.90
N ASN A 822 -14.13 -18.89 29.06
CA ASN A 822 -14.02 -18.23 30.36
C ASN A 822 -15.40 -18.13 31.02
N LEU A 823 -15.59 -18.87 32.12
CA LEU A 823 -16.87 -19.00 32.82
C LEU A 823 -16.85 -18.20 34.12
N HIS A 824 -17.94 -17.51 34.43
CA HIS A 824 -18.03 -16.67 35.61
C HIS A 824 -18.41 -17.48 36.84
N THR A 825 -17.73 -17.26 37.97
CA THR A 825 -18.02 -17.87 39.28
C THR A 825 -19.41 -17.59 39.88
N ARG A 826 -20.23 -16.74 39.22
CA ARG A 826 -21.57 -16.32 39.68
C ARG A 826 -22.69 -16.84 38.78
N CYS A 827 -22.40 -17.72 37.83
CA CYS A 827 -23.42 -18.41 37.05
C CYS A 827 -24.40 -19.16 37.97
N THR A 828 -25.67 -19.22 37.58
CA THR A 828 -26.58 -20.22 38.15
C THR A 828 -26.25 -21.60 37.57
N PRO A 829 -26.69 -22.71 38.19
CA PRO A 829 -26.50 -24.05 37.61
C PRO A 829 -27.03 -24.15 36.16
N LYS A 830 -28.16 -23.48 35.88
CA LYS A 830 -28.76 -23.43 34.54
C LYS A 830 -27.91 -22.63 33.54
N ASP A 831 -27.37 -21.48 33.95
CA ASP A 831 -26.49 -20.68 33.09
C ASP A 831 -25.20 -21.44 32.77
N LEU A 832 -24.68 -22.19 33.76
CA LEU A 832 -23.48 -23.00 33.59
C LEU A 832 -23.73 -24.18 32.64
N ALA A 833 -24.83 -24.93 32.80
CA ALA A 833 -25.21 -26.01 31.89
C ALA A 833 -25.39 -25.49 30.46
N LEU A 834 -26.06 -24.36 30.28
CA LEU A 834 -26.20 -23.71 28.98
C LEU A 834 -24.83 -23.37 28.36
N ALA A 835 -23.94 -22.74 29.13
CA ALA A 835 -22.62 -22.36 28.64
C ALA A 835 -21.75 -23.56 28.28
N VAL A 836 -21.79 -24.62 29.09
CA VAL A 836 -21.06 -25.87 28.85
C VAL A 836 -21.60 -26.59 27.61
N ASN A 837 -22.92 -26.74 27.47
CA ASN A 837 -23.52 -27.41 26.31
C ASN A 837 -23.32 -26.62 25.01
N LEU A 838 -23.28 -25.29 25.08
CA LEU A 838 -23.00 -24.45 23.91
C LEU A 838 -21.54 -24.54 23.43
N THR A 839 -20.59 -24.73 24.36
CA THR A 839 -19.15 -24.66 24.04
C THR A 839 -18.46 -26.02 24.02
N MET A 840 -19.12 -27.06 24.54
CA MET A 840 -18.67 -28.45 24.61
C MET A 840 -17.19 -28.57 25.04
N PRO A 841 -16.79 -28.00 26.19
CA PRO A 841 -15.40 -28.04 26.63
C PRO A 841 -14.97 -29.49 26.85
N ALA A 842 -13.80 -29.85 26.32
CA ALA A 842 -13.22 -31.18 26.52
C ALA A 842 -12.62 -31.32 27.93
N MET A 843 -12.20 -30.20 28.51
CA MET A 843 -11.63 -30.10 29.87
C MET A 843 -12.16 -28.84 30.56
N MET A 844 -12.35 -28.90 31.88
CA MET A 844 -12.66 -27.75 32.72
C MET A 844 -11.67 -27.64 33.87
N ILE A 845 -11.06 -26.46 34.00
CA ILE A 845 -10.25 -26.05 35.15
C ILE A 845 -11.17 -25.34 36.15
N ILE A 846 -11.28 -25.88 37.36
CA ILE A 846 -12.30 -25.52 38.34
C ILE A 846 -11.63 -25.10 39.64
N ASP A 847 -11.83 -23.85 40.04
CA ASP A 847 -11.48 -23.36 41.37
C ASP A 847 -12.32 -24.07 42.44
N ALA A 848 -11.73 -24.36 43.60
CA ALA A 848 -12.40 -25.01 44.72
C ALA A 848 -13.75 -24.36 45.06
N VAL A 849 -13.85 -23.03 44.98
CA VAL A 849 -15.11 -22.30 45.27
C VAL A 849 -16.24 -22.55 44.28
N CYS A 850 -15.95 -23.14 43.12
CA CYS A 850 -16.92 -23.44 42.08
C CYS A 850 -17.33 -24.92 42.05
N ARG A 851 -16.76 -25.77 42.91
CA ARG A 851 -17.02 -27.22 42.92
C ARG A 851 -18.49 -27.55 43.09
N GLU A 852 -19.14 -27.02 44.13
CA GLU A 852 -20.57 -27.28 44.39
C GLU A 852 -21.47 -26.84 43.23
N LEU A 853 -21.13 -25.73 42.59
CA LEU A 853 -21.87 -25.22 41.44
C LEU A 853 -21.75 -26.14 40.22
N VAL A 854 -20.54 -26.62 39.92
CA VAL A 854 -20.31 -27.58 38.83
C VAL A 854 -21.03 -28.91 39.12
N GLU A 855 -20.89 -29.44 40.34
CA GLU A 855 -21.57 -30.68 40.75
C GLU A 855 -23.10 -30.56 40.62
N SER A 856 -23.66 -29.41 40.97
CA SER A 856 -25.11 -29.16 40.87
C SER A 856 -25.64 -29.04 39.42
N ALA A 857 -24.77 -28.68 38.47
CA ALA A 857 -25.12 -28.52 37.06
C ALA A 857 -24.74 -29.74 36.20
N GLN A 858 -23.87 -30.62 36.71
CA GLN A 858 -23.24 -31.69 35.94
C GLN A 858 -24.22 -32.69 35.34
N SER A 859 -25.38 -32.92 35.96
CA SER A 859 -26.43 -33.80 35.42
C SER A 859 -27.04 -33.28 34.12
N ASP A 860 -26.92 -31.98 33.86
CA ASP A 860 -27.52 -31.30 32.71
C ASP A 860 -26.49 -31.09 31.59
N PHE A 861 -25.24 -31.56 31.76
CA PHE A 861 -24.22 -31.51 30.72
C PHE A 861 -24.47 -32.61 29.68
N GLU A 862 -24.52 -32.26 28.41
CA GLU A 862 -24.68 -33.22 27.31
C GLU A 862 -23.48 -34.15 27.20
N GLU A 863 -22.27 -33.59 27.33
CA GLU A 863 -21.02 -34.34 27.43
C GLU A 863 -20.17 -33.84 28.61
N PRO A 864 -19.82 -34.72 29.58
CA PRO A 864 -19.03 -34.30 30.73
C PRO A 864 -17.55 -34.01 30.36
N PRO A 865 -17.02 -32.83 30.71
CA PRO A 865 -15.60 -32.49 30.52
C PRO A 865 -14.70 -33.27 31.48
N ILE A 866 -13.42 -33.40 31.14
CA ILE A 866 -12.39 -33.77 32.11
C ILE A 866 -12.28 -32.64 33.14
N GLN A 867 -12.49 -32.92 34.42
CA GLN A 867 -12.42 -31.91 35.48
C GLN A 867 -11.04 -31.91 36.14
N VAL A 868 -10.44 -30.72 36.25
CA VAL A 868 -9.16 -30.48 36.95
C VAL A 868 -9.37 -29.40 37.99
N PHE A 869 -9.08 -29.69 39.26
CA PHE A 869 -9.35 -28.78 40.37
C PHE A 869 -8.11 -27.98 40.78
N ILE A 870 -8.30 -26.68 41.03
CA ILE A 870 -7.29 -25.79 41.64
C ILE A 870 -7.39 -25.97 43.17
N ASP A 871 -6.86 -27.08 43.68
CA ASP A 871 -6.65 -27.38 45.12
C ASP A 871 -5.68 -28.57 45.27
N ASP A 872 -5.06 -28.70 46.45
CA ASP A 872 -4.23 -29.83 46.88
C ASP A 872 -5.04 -30.88 47.69
N GLU A 873 -6.27 -30.57 48.14
CA GLU A 873 -7.19 -31.59 48.69
C GLU A 873 -7.73 -32.49 47.57
N GLU A 874 -6.92 -33.47 47.20
CA GLU A 874 -7.24 -34.49 46.20
C GLU A 874 -8.49 -35.29 46.61
N PRO A 875 -9.53 -35.36 45.75
CA PRO A 875 -10.40 -36.53 45.74
C PRO A 875 -9.50 -37.74 45.46
N LYS A 876 -9.64 -38.84 46.21
CA LYS A 876 -8.88 -40.08 45.98
C LYS A 876 -8.91 -40.43 44.48
N ASN A 877 -7.72 -40.41 43.85
CA ASN A 877 -7.45 -40.73 42.43
C ASN A 877 -7.56 -39.59 41.39
N VAL A 878 -7.58 -38.31 41.77
CA VAL A 878 -7.43 -37.18 40.82
C VAL A 878 -6.27 -36.29 41.25
N SER A 879 -5.24 -36.17 40.40
CA SER A 879 -4.13 -35.24 40.62
C SER A 879 -4.63 -33.79 40.54
N GLY A 880 -4.40 -32.98 41.58
CA GLY A 880 -4.72 -31.55 41.59
C GLY A 880 -3.99 -30.76 40.49
N PHE A 881 -4.38 -29.50 40.24
CA PHE A 881 -3.89 -28.68 39.12
C PHE A 881 -2.38 -28.75 38.92
N TRP A 882 -1.60 -28.46 39.95
CA TRP A 882 -0.14 -28.49 39.89
C TRP A 882 0.45 -29.90 39.74
N GLY A 883 -0.14 -30.89 40.43
CA GLY A 883 0.28 -32.29 40.34
C GLY A 883 0.02 -32.90 38.96
N ALA A 884 -1.02 -32.44 38.26
CA ALA A 884 -1.43 -32.97 36.96
C ALA A 884 -0.37 -32.76 35.87
N PHE A 885 0.42 -31.68 35.95
CA PHE A 885 1.42 -31.35 34.94
C PHE A 885 2.86 -31.14 35.46
N ALA A 886 3.14 -31.43 36.74
CA ALA A 886 4.43 -31.16 37.36
C ALA A 886 5.65 -31.78 36.64
N ASN A 887 5.47 -32.96 36.02
CA ASN A 887 6.53 -33.74 35.37
C ASN A 887 6.59 -33.56 33.84
N TYR A 888 5.81 -32.64 33.27
CA TYR A 888 5.89 -32.33 31.83
C TYR A 888 7.08 -31.42 31.50
N PRO A 889 7.47 -31.33 30.21
CA PRO A 889 8.58 -30.48 29.77
C PRO A 889 8.35 -28.98 30.02
N ASP A 890 9.45 -28.25 30.24
CA ASP A 890 9.48 -26.80 30.48
C ASP A 890 9.37 -25.96 29.21
N ASN A 891 9.64 -26.56 28.04
CA ASN A 891 9.55 -25.91 26.74
C ASN A 891 8.14 -26.07 26.13
N ALA A 892 7.77 -25.18 25.22
CA ALA A 892 6.47 -25.26 24.54
C ALA A 892 6.37 -26.53 23.67
N PRO A 893 5.16 -27.12 23.53
CA PRO A 893 4.92 -28.18 22.56
C PRO A 893 5.09 -27.64 21.12
N GLU A 894 5.66 -28.45 20.23
CA GLU A 894 5.77 -28.13 18.81
C GLU A 894 4.38 -28.27 18.14
N MET A 895 3.67 -27.16 18.03
CA MET A 895 2.32 -27.09 17.45
C MET A 895 2.29 -26.08 16.30
N GLU A 896 1.67 -26.44 15.17
CA GLU A 896 1.35 -25.49 14.12
C GLU A 896 -0.01 -24.85 14.44
N ILE A 897 -0.02 -23.58 14.84
CA ILE A 897 -1.22 -22.86 15.25
C ILE A 897 -1.57 -21.84 14.17
N ASN A 898 -2.77 -21.94 13.60
CA ASN A 898 -3.27 -20.90 12.71
C ASN A 898 -3.81 -19.73 13.55
N PRO A 899 -3.29 -18.50 13.40
CA PRO A 899 -3.74 -17.36 14.20
C PRO A 899 -5.21 -16.96 13.99
N GLU A 900 -5.84 -17.41 12.91
CA GLU A 900 -7.27 -17.17 12.66
C GLU A 900 -8.20 -18.15 13.38
N ASP A 901 -7.65 -19.20 13.98
CA ASP A 901 -8.43 -20.17 14.74
C ASP A 901 -9.00 -19.51 16.01
N PRO A 902 -10.11 -20.04 16.56
CA PRO A 902 -10.63 -19.66 17.86
C PRO A 902 -9.54 -19.50 18.92
N GLY A 903 -9.55 -18.37 19.63
CA GLY A 903 -8.65 -18.09 20.76
C GLY A 903 -9.38 -18.06 22.10
N THR A 904 -10.50 -17.33 22.17
CA THR A 904 -11.25 -17.18 23.42
C THR A 904 -12.75 -17.10 23.20
N VAL A 905 -13.52 -17.68 24.12
CA VAL A 905 -14.95 -17.44 24.30
C VAL A 905 -15.21 -16.75 25.64
N ILE A 906 -15.98 -15.67 25.61
CA ILE A 906 -16.44 -14.94 26.80
C ILE A 906 -17.96 -14.74 26.69
N PHE A 907 -18.69 -15.07 27.75
CA PHE A 907 -20.14 -14.91 27.78
C PHE A 907 -20.56 -13.50 28.18
N THR A 908 -21.49 -12.90 27.42
CA THR A 908 -22.10 -11.59 27.74
C THR A 908 -23.56 -11.77 28.14
N GLY A 909 -23.96 -11.12 29.24
CA GLY A 909 -25.35 -11.09 29.68
C GLY A 909 -26.16 -10.09 28.85
N GLY A 910 -27.02 -10.58 27.96
CA GLY A 910 -27.98 -9.74 27.24
C GLY A 910 -29.09 -9.20 28.15
N THR A 911 -29.64 -8.05 27.80
CA THR A 911 -30.85 -7.47 28.42
C THR A 911 -32.11 -8.34 28.21
N THR A 912 -31.99 -9.41 27.40
CA THR A 912 -33.02 -10.34 26.93
C THR A 912 -33.04 -11.69 27.67
N GLY A 913 -32.20 -11.90 28.69
CA GLY A 913 -32.28 -13.04 29.62
C GLY A 913 -31.47 -14.30 29.28
N LYS A 914 -30.93 -14.45 28.06
CA LYS A 914 -29.99 -15.53 27.71
C LYS A 914 -28.57 -15.00 27.48
N PRO A 915 -27.51 -15.63 28.02
CA PRO A 915 -26.13 -15.22 27.80
C PRO A 915 -25.67 -15.56 26.37
N LYS A 916 -24.97 -14.64 25.71
CA LYS A 916 -24.41 -14.81 24.36
C LYS A 916 -22.92 -15.16 24.43
N ALA A 917 -22.44 -16.08 23.60
CA ALA A 917 -21.04 -16.50 23.57
C ALA A 917 -20.25 -15.74 22.50
N VAL A 918 -19.43 -14.77 22.92
CA VAL A 918 -18.58 -13.98 22.01
C VAL A 918 -17.32 -14.77 21.69
N LEU A 919 -17.15 -15.16 20.43
CA LEU A 919 -15.98 -15.87 19.93
C LEU A 919 -14.95 -14.90 19.35
N SER A 920 -13.67 -15.08 19.64
CA SER A 920 -12.60 -14.27 19.04
C SER A 920 -11.39 -15.12 18.68
N SER A 921 -10.74 -14.81 17.57
CA SER A 921 -9.54 -15.53 17.11
C SER A 921 -8.32 -15.22 17.98
N GLN A 922 -7.30 -16.10 17.89
CA GLN A 922 -5.99 -15.88 18.51
C GLN A 922 -5.39 -14.52 18.08
N ARG A 923 -5.47 -14.19 16.79
CA ARG A 923 -5.00 -12.93 16.22
C ARG A 923 -5.76 -11.74 16.76
N ALA A 924 -7.09 -11.81 16.83
CA ALA A 924 -7.90 -10.71 17.36
C ALA A 924 -7.52 -10.38 18.81
N ARG A 925 -7.18 -11.39 19.63
CA ARG A 925 -6.73 -11.20 21.02
C ARG A 925 -5.31 -10.65 21.11
N ALA A 926 -4.37 -11.14 20.31
CA ALA A 926 -3.02 -10.58 20.24
C ALA A 926 -3.06 -9.09 19.85
N ILE A 927 -3.87 -8.74 18.83
CA ILE A 927 -4.09 -7.35 18.42
C ILE A 927 -4.77 -6.52 19.52
N SER A 928 -5.74 -7.09 20.23
CA SER A 928 -6.39 -6.43 21.37
C SER A 928 -5.38 -6.05 22.47
N ALA A 929 -4.47 -6.97 22.82
CA ALA A 929 -3.44 -6.70 23.83
C ALA A 929 -2.46 -5.61 23.38
N MET A 930 -2.04 -5.62 22.12
CA MET A 930 -1.19 -4.56 21.59
C MET A 930 -1.89 -3.19 21.57
N ALA A 931 -3.15 -3.14 21.15
CA ALA A 931 -3.96 -1.93 21.16
C ALA A 931 -4.08 -1.37 22.59
N ALA A 932 -4.41 -2.24 23.55
CA ALA A 932 -4.54 -1.88 24.96
C ALA A 932 -3.24 -1.36 25.59
N LEU A 933 -2.09 -1.92 25.20
CA LEU A 933 -0.77 -1.45 25.63
C LEU A 933 -0.54 0.02 25.24
N GLU A 934 -0.79 0.34 23.96
CA GLU A 934 -0.66 1.69 23.41
C GLU A 934 -1.69 2.66 24.04
N ASP A 935 -2.92 2.18 24.21
CA ASP A 935 -4.02 2.97 24.71
C ASP A 935 -3.89 3.27 26.21
N PHE A 936 -3.54 2.31 27.04
CA PHE A 936 -3.41 2.56 28.48
C PHE A 936 -2.02 2.99 28.92
N ARG A 937 -1.07 3.10 27.98
CA ARG A 937 0.32 3.46 28.25
C ARG A 937 0.91 2.56 29.35
N ILE A 938 0.63 1.26 29.26
CA ILE A 938 1.12 0.28 30.23
C ILE A 938 2.61 0.13 29.99
N SER A 939 3.42 0.40 31.01
CA SER A 939 4.87 0.30 30.92
C SER A 939 5.40 -0.88 31.72
N PRO A 940 6.54 -1.48 31.34
CA PRO A 940 7.22 -2.43 32.20
C PRO A 940 7.47 -1.87 33.61
N ASP A 941 7.74 -0.58 33.77
CA ASP A 941 8.07 0.00 35.08
C ASP A 941 6.86 0.17 36.03
N GLU A 942 5.67 -0.18 35.58
CA GLU A 942 4.45 -0.10 36.37
C GLU A 942 4.17 -1.37 37.18
N VAL A 943 3.35 -1.23 38.22
CA VAL A 943 2.78 -2.34 38.99
C VAL A 943 1.26 -2.29 38.83
N GLY A 944 0.71 -3.26 38.10
CA GLY A 944 -0.72 -3.35 37.79
C GLY A 944 -1.50 -4.14 38.83
N GLY A 945 -2.62 -3.60 39.31
CA GLY A 945 -3.57 -4.35 40.14
C GLY A 945 -4.66 -5.03 39.30
N PHE A 946 -4.91 -6.32 39.55
CA PHE A 946 -5.84 -7.16 38.79
C PHE A 946 -7.03 -7.62 39.64
N SER A 947 -8.02 -6.74 39.80
CA SER A 947 -9.22 -6.98 40.62
C SER A 947 -10.51 -7.21 39.82
N VAL A 948 -10.51 -6.90 38.52
CA VAL A 948 -11.59 -7.29 37.60
C VAL A 948 -11.45 -8.77 37.27
N PRO A 949 -12.54 -9.57 37.34
CA PRO A 949 -12.48 -11.00 37.06
C PRO A 949 -11.88 -11.31 35.68
N PHE A 950 -10.99 -12.30 35.60
CA PHE A 950 -10.45 -12.81 34.34
C PHE A 950 -11.51 -13.50 33.47
N SER A 951 -12.65 -13.89 34.07
CA SER A 951 -13.83 -14.31 33.31
C SER A 951 -14.50 -13.18 32.51
N HIS A 952 -14.06 -11.93 32.68
CA HIS A 952 -14.58 -10.76 31.99
C HIS A 952 -13.51 -10.17 31.05
N ALA A 953 -13.90 -9.77 29.85
CA ALA A 953 -12.98 -9.21 28.84
C ALA A 953 -12.15 -8.04 29.39
N ALA A 954 -12.78 -7.12 30.12
CA ALA A 954 -12.07 -6.01 30.75
C ALA A 954 -10.92 -6.44 31.69
N GLY A 955 -11.06 -7.56 32.40
CA GLY A 955 -10.03 -8.06 33.31
C GLY A 955 -8.93 -8.82 32.58
N LEU A 956 -9.31 -9.76 31.70
CA LEU A 956 -8.36 -10.63 31.01
C LEU A 956 -7.75 -9.98 29.77
N THR A 957 -8.58 -9.68 28.75
CA THR A 957 -8.09 -9.24 27.43
C THR A 957 -7.68 -7.78 27.42
N SER A 958 -8.39 -6.92 28.15
CA SER A 958 -8.13 -5.47 28.14
C SER A 958 -7.10 -5.00 29.16
N TRP A 959 -6.83 -5.77 30.21
CA TRP A 959 -5.95 -5.31 31.30
C TRP A 959 -4.81 -6.29 31.59
N PHE A 960 -5.11 -7.57 31.80
CA PHE A 960 -4.09 -8.56 32.16
C PHE A 960 -3.13 -8.92 31.01
N GLN A 961 -3.66 -9.32 29.85
CA GLN A 961 -2.84 -9.64 28.67
C GLN A 961 -1.89 -8.51 28.25
N PRO A 962 -2.32 -7.23 28.11
CA PRO A 962 -1.40 -6.16 27.75
C PRO A 962 -0.35 -5.87 28.82
N ALA A 963 -0.66 -6.08 30.10
CA ALA A 963 0.33 -5.96 31.16
C ALA A 963 1.40 -7.04 31.07
N VAL A 964 1.00 -8.29 30.80
CA VAL A 964 1.95 -9.38 30.51
C VAL A 964 2.82 -9.01 29.31
N LEU A 965 2.20 -8.58 28.20
CA LEU A 965 2.91 -8.16 26.98
C LEU A 965 3.95 -7.05 27.23
N SER A 966 3.61 -6.08 28.07
CA SER A 966 4.49 -4.96 28.45
C SER A 966 5.66 -5.37 29.34
N GLY A 967 5.59 -6.55 29.98
CA GLY A 967 6.49 -6.92 31.07
C GLY A 967 6.17 -6.21 32.39
N CYS A 968 4.92 -5.76 32.59
CA CYS A 968 4.45 -5.10 33.81
C CYS A 968 4.27 -6.12 34.95
N THR A 969 4.67 -5.76 36.17
CA THR A 969 4.48 -6.63 37.34
C THR A 969 3.01 -6.63 37.75
N GLY A 970 2.38 -7.80 37.76
CA GLY A 970 0.96 -7.92 38.11
C GLY A 970 0.69 -8.39 39.53
N VAL A 971 -0.19 -7.69 40.25
CA VAL A 971 -0.67 -8.08 41.58
C VAL A 971 -2.10 -8.59 41.47
N ILE A 972 -2.27 -9.90 41.68
CA ILE A 972 -3.58 -10.56 41.62
C ILE A 972 -4.39 -10.22 42.87
N ILE A 973 -5.61 -9.74 42.64
CA ILE A 973 -6.64 -9.55 43.65
C ILE A 973 -7.73 -10.58 43.33
N PRO A 974 -7.79 -11.74 44.04
CA PRO A 974 -8.64 -12.87 43.65
C PRO A 974 -10.12 -12.51 43.51
N LYS A 975 -10.59 -11.59 44.35
CA LYS A 975 -11.91 -10.97 44.32
C LYS A 975 -11.76 -9.54 44.81
N TRP A 976 -12.53 -8.61 44.23
CA TRP A 976 -12.59 -7.25 44.74
C TRP A 976 -12.93 -7.23 46.23
N ASP A 977 -12.03 -6.60 46.99
CA ASP A 977 -12.13 -6.31 48.41
C ASP A 977 -11.33 -5.02 48.64
N ALA A 978 -11.97 -4.00 49.19
CA ALA A 978 -11.37 -2.68 49.34
C ALA A 978 -10.19 -2.69 50.33
N GLU A 979 -10.29 -3.48 51.40
CA GLU A 979 -9.25 -3.57 52.42
C GLU A 979 -8.01 -4.30 51.89
N LEU A 980 -8.25 -5.41 51.19
CA LEU A 980 -7.21 -6.17 50.50
C LEU A 980 -6.54 -5.33 49.41
N PHE A 981 -7.31 -4.57 48.63
CA PHE A 981 -6.76 -3.67 47.62
C PHE A 981 -5.85 -2.60 48.24
N MET A 982 -6.27 -1.98 49.35
CA MET A 982 -5.43 -1.02 50.07
C MET A 982 -4.15 -1.68 50.61
N ALA A 983 -4.26 -2.86 51.23
CA ALA A 983 -3.12 -3.59 51.76
C ALA A 983 -2.10 -3.98 50.68
N LEU A 984 -2.57 -4.53 49.56
CA LEU A 984 -1.71 -4.93 48.44
C LEU A 984 -1.12 -3.72 47.70
N THR A 985 -1.85 -2.61 47.60
CA THR A 985 -1.32 -1.37 47.03
C THR A 985 -0.17 -0.84 47.89
N GLU A 986 -0.35 -0.82 49.20
CA GLU A 986 0.67 -0.37 50.14
C GLU A 986 1.91 -1.29 50.13
N GLN A 987 1.69 -2.60 50.14
CA GLN A 987 2.72 -3.63 50.19
C GLN A 987 3.52 -3.70 48.88
N HIS A 988 2.84 -3.76 47.73
CA HIS A 988 3.45 -4.01 46.42
C HIS A 988 3.61 -2.76 45.57
N LYS A 989 3.21 -1.58 46.08
CA LYS A 989 3.34 -0.29 45.40
C LYS A 989 2.58 -0.24 44.06
N ILE A 990 1.35 -0.74 44.04
CA ILE A 990 0.47 -0.70 42.85
C ILE A 990 0.39 0.74 42.32
N THR A 991 0.64 0.91 41.02
CA THR A 991 0.68 2.21 40.34
C THR A 991 -0.53 2.44 39.44
N THR A 992 -1.14 1.37 38.93
CA THR A 992 -2.30 1.48 38.04
C THR A 992 -3.28 0.34 38.23
N ILE A 993 -4.59 0.63 38.09
CA ILE A 993 -5.66 -0.37 38.11
C ILE A 993 -6.69 -0.09 37.02
N PHE A 994 -7.37 -1.14 36.59
CA PHE A 994 -8.68 -1.04 35.96
C PHE A 994 -9.73 -1.39 37.00
N ALA A 995 -10.78 -0.58 37.12
CA ALA A 995 -11.87 -0.82 38.06
C ALA A 995 -13.24 -0.49 37.46
N PHE A 996 -14.28 -1.20 37.90
CA PHE A 996 -15.66 -0.82 37.63
C PHE A 996 -16.09 0.34 38.55
N PRO A 997 -17.02 1.21 38.11
CA PRO A 997 -17.57 2.29 38.96
C PRO A 997 -17.98 1.85 40.37
N ALA A 998 -18.67 0.71 40.49
CA ALA A 998 -19.11 0.18 41.77
C ALA A 998 -17.94 -0.18 42.71
N GLN A 999 -16.82 -0.67 42.16
CA GLN A 999 -15.62 -0.96 42.94
C GLN A 999 -15.05 0.32 43.55
N LEU A 1000 -14.97 1.40 42.76
CA LEU A 1000 -14.49 2.70 43.22
C LEU A 1000 -15.42 3.34 44.27
N ALA A 1001 -16.74 3.21 44.10
CA ALA A 1001 -17.71 3.64 45.12
C ALA A 1001 -17.48 2.88 46.44
N THR A 1002 -17.42 1.54 46.39
CA THR A 1002 -17.20 0.72 47.59
C THR A 1002 -15.86 0.98 48.28
N LEU A 1003 -14.84 1.43 47.55
CA LEU A 1003 -13.56 1.85 48.13
C LEU A 1003 -13.73 3.13 48.96
N LEU A 1004 -14.39 4.15 48.41
CA LEU A 1004 -14.59 5.43 49.07
C LEU A 1004 -15.58 5.37 50.24
N ASP A 1005 -16.58 4.49 50.15
CA ASP A 1005 -17.60 4.31 51.19
C ASP A 1005 -17.14 3.35 52.31
N ASN A 1006 -15.95 2.75 52.18
CA ASN A 1006 -15.43 1.85 53.19
C ASN A 1006 -15.05 2.62 54.48
N PRO A 1007 -15.53 2.22 55.68
CA PRO A 1007 -15.23 2.90 56.94
C PRO A 1007 -13.74 3.02 57.29
N ILE A 1008 -12.89 2.14 56.75
CA ILE A 1008 -11.44 2.14 56.97
C ILE A 1008 -10.66 2.70 55.77
N PHE A 1009 -11.32 3.44 54.87
CA PHE A 1009 -10.68 4.06 53.72
C PHE A 1009 -9.63 5.09 54.16
N GLU A 1010 -8.37 4.78 53.90
CA GLU A 1010 -7.21 5.63 54.20
C GLU A 1010 -6.47 5.98 52.90
N PRO A 1011 -6.67 7.18 52.33
CA PRO A 1011 -6.03 7.59 51.07
C PRO A 1011 -4.50 7.46 51.07
N ASP A 1012 -3.85 7.64 52.22
CA ASP A 1012 -2.39 7.57 52.33
C ASP A 1012 -1.81 6.18 52.01
N ARG A 1013 -2.61 5.11 52.16
CA ARG A 1013 -2.21 3.74 51.78
C ARG A 1013 -2.15 3.55 50.26
N LEU A 1014 -2.77 4.45 49.50
CA LEU A 1014 -2.86 4.43 48.03
C LEU A 1014 -1.95 5.48 47.36
N ARG A 1015 -0.94 6.01 48.07
CA ARG A 1015 -0.04 7.07 47.55
C ARG A 1015 0.75 6.68 46.31
N THR A 1016 0.96 5.40 46.06
CA THR A 1016 1.65 4.92 44.85
C THR A 1016 0.75 4.82 43.64
N LEU A 1017 -0.58 4.76 43.83
CA LEU A 1017 -1.54 4.68 42.76
C LEU A 1017 -1.54 6.01 42.00
N ARG A 1018 -1.29 5.97 40.69
CA ARG A 1018 -1.21 7.17 39.83
C ARG A 1018 -2.36 7.24 38.83
N ARG A 1019 -2.90 6.09 38.44
CA ARG A 1019 -3.90 6.00 37.36
C ARG A 1019 -4.96 4.96 37.65
N ILE A 1020 -6.22 5.36 37.55
CA ILE A 1020 -7.40 4.48 37.56
C ILE A 1020 -8.04 4.57 36.18
N VAL A 1021 -8.03 3.45 35.46
CA VAL A 1021 -8.84 3.29 34.25
C VAL A 1021 -10.18 2.70 34.66
N PHE A 1022 -11.28 3.23 34.13
CA PHE A 1022 -12.61 2.70 34.41
C PHE A 1022 -13.45 2.56 33.14
N GLY A 1023 -14.32 1.55 33.13
CA GLY A 1023 -15.22 1.26 32.03
C GLY A 1023 -16.28 0.23 32.42
N GLY A 1024 -17.06 -0.25 31.46
CA GLY A 1024 -18.08 -1.29 31.68
C GLY A 1024 -19.43 -0.79 32.23
N ALA A 1025 -19.47 0.38 32.86
CA ALA A 1025 -20.67 1.13 33.20
C ALA A 1025 -20.36 2.64 33.20
N PRO A 1026 -21.36 3.53 33.02
CA PRO A 1026 -21.17 4.96 33.18
C PRO A 1026 -20.66 5.29 34.60
N LEU A 1027 -19.62 6.14 34.68
CA LEU A 1027 -19.18 6.72 35.94
C LEU A 1027 -19.79 8.12 36.07
N SER A 1028 -20.52 8.37 37.15
CA SER A 1028 -21.15 9.68 37.39
C SER A 1028 -20.11 10.74 37.72
N LYS A 1029 -20.41 11.98 37.35
CA LYS A 1029 -19.59 13.16 37.68
C LYS A 1029 -19.27 13.24 39.17
N ALA A 1030 -20.29 13.04 40.00
CA ALA A 1030 -20.16 13.08 41.45
C ALA A 1030 -19.15 12.05 41.99
N LEU A 1031 -19.09 10.83 41.43
CA LEU A 1031 -18.14 9.82 41.89
C LEU A 1031 -16.70 10.16 41.49
N ILE A 1032 -16.47 10.70 40.29
CA ILE A 1032 -15.15 11.19 39.87
C ILE A 1032 -14.66 12.30 40.80
N GLU A 1033 -15.50 13.29 41.08
CA GLU A 1033 -15.16 14.41 41.97
C GLU A 1033 -14.82 13.93 43.38
N ARG A 1034 -15.54 12.93 43.89
CA ARG A 1034 -15.22 12.28 45.18
C ARG A 1034 -13.85 11.59 45.15
N ILE A 1035 -13.51 10.88 44.06
CA ILE A 1035 -12.21 10.22 43.91
C ILE A 1035 -11.08 11.27 43.88
N GLU A 1036 -11.24 12.32 43.09
CA GLU A 1036 -10.23 13.39 42.94
C GLU A 1036 -10.05 14.20 44.22
N ALA A 1037 -11.14 14.42 44.98
CA ALA A 1037 -11.06 15.05 46.29
C ALA A 1037 -10.32 14.17 47.31
N ALA A 1038 -10.58 12.85 47.30
CA ALA A 1038 -9.95 11.91 48.22
C ALA A 1038 -8.49 11.59 47.86
N MET A 1039 -8.18 11.49 46.56
CA MET A 1039 -6.90 11.07 46.01
C MET A 1039 -6.44 12.03 44.89
N PRO A 1040 -6.05 13.27 45.21
CA PRO A 1040 -5.75 14.31 44.21
C PRO A 1040 -4.51 14.03 43.33
N TRP A 1041 -3.74 12.98 43.64
CA TRP A 1041 -2.58 12.54 42.85
C TRP A 1041 -2.94 11.47 41.80
N VAL A 1042 -4.18 11.00 41.77
CA VAL A 1042 -4.64 9.94 40.86
C VAL A 1042 -5.34 10.55 39.65
N SER A 1043 -4.94 10.13 38.45
CA SER A 1043 -5.67 10.40 37.21
C SER A 1043 -6.77 9.36 36.98
N CYS A 1044 -8.01 9.80 36.76
CA CYS A 1044 -9.13 8.93 36.39
C CYS A 1044 -9.37 8.99 34.88
N GLU A 1045 -9.21 7.86 34.19
CA GLU A 1045 -9.31 7.75 32.74
C GLU A 1045 -10.53 6.90 32.34
N ARG A 1046 -11.45 7.51 31.59
CA ARG A 1046 -12.65 6.84 31.10
C ARG A 1046 -12.32 6.03 29.85
N ALA A 1047 -12.79 4.79 29.82
CA ALA A 1047 -12.72 3.91 28.66
C ALA A 1047 -14.11 3.32 28.33
N TYR A 1048 -14.41 3.24 27.04
CA TYR A 1048 -15.61 2.62 26.47
C TYR A 1048 -15.23 1.43 25.60
N GLY A 1049 -16.04 0.38 25.62
CA GLY A 1049 -15.86 -0.82 24.80
C GLY A 1049 -16.80 -1.93 25.24
N SER A 1050 -16.81 -3.03 24.47
CA SER A 1050 -17.61 -4.21 24.76
C SER A 1050 -16.78 -5.48 24.59
N THR A 1051 -17.37 -6.65 24.83
CA THR A 1051 -16.64 -7.93 24.66
C THR A 1051 -16.38 -8.21 23.18
N GLU A 1052 -17.33 -7.81 22.35
CA GLU A 1052 -17.34 -7.91 20.88
C GLU A 1052 -16.24 -7.06 20.24
N THR A 1053 -15.74 -6.02 20.93
CA THR A 1053 -14.66 -5.15 20.46
C THR A 1053 -13.27 -5.63 20.86
N GLY A 1054 -13.18 -6.66 21.70
CA GLY A 1054 -11.94 -7.25 22.19
C GLY A 1054 -11.22 -6.46 23.28
N HIS A 1055 -10.81 -5.25 22.94
CA HIS A 1055 -10.31 -4.23 23.86
C HIS A 1055 -11.33 -3.08 24.03
N MET A 1056 -11.03 -2.10 24.89
CA MET A 1056 -11.74 -0.84 24.95
C MET A 1056 -11.65 -0.14 23.59
N ALA A 1057 -12.82 0.22 23.07
CA ALA A 1057 -13.01 0.83 21.79
C ALA A 1057 -12.77 2.34 21.75
N ALA A 1058 -12.92 3.08 22.85
CA ALA A 1058 -12.62 4.51 22.88
C ALA A 1058 -12.25 5.01 24.28
N GLN A 1059 -11.54 6.14 24.37
CA GLN A 1059 -11.05 6.74 25.60
C GLN A 1059 -11.13 8.27 25.55
N ASN A 1060 -10.93 8.91 26.70
CA ASN A 1060 -10.75 10.35 26.81
C ASN A 1060 -9.31 10.67 27.28
N LYS A 1061 -8.49 11.29 26.42
CA LYS A 1061 -7.03 11.44 26.65
C LYS A 1061 -6.47 12.87 26.74
N GLU A 1062 -7.26 13.93 26.62
CA GLU A 1062 -6.79 15.32 26.65
C GLU A 1062 -7.85 16.26 27.28
N ASN A 1063 -7.40 17.24 28.08
CA ASN A 1063 -8.20 18.30 28.73
C ASN A 1063 -9.59 17.89 29.25
N ARG A 1064 -9.62 17.16 30.38
CA ARG A 1064 -10.85 16.87 31.16
C ARG A 1064 -11.67 18.12 31.54
N VAL A 1065 -11.08 19.31 31.44
CA VAL A 1065 -11.71 20.60 31.71
C VAL A 1065 -12.73 20.98 30.62
N ASP A 1066 -12.49 20.60 29.36
CA ASP A 1066 -13.31 21.01 28.21
C ASP A 1066 -14.26 19.90 27.71
N VAL A 1067 -13.90 18.61 27.90
CA VAL A 1067 -14.69 17.44 27.48
C VAL A 1067 -14.82 16.46 28.65
N TYR A 1068 -15.74 16.77 29.58
CA TYR A 1068 -15.93 15.97 30.79
C TYR A 1068 -16.60 14.61 30.51
N ASP A 1069 -17.52 14.54 29.54
CA ASP A 1069 -18.40 13.38 29.32
C ASP A 1069 -18.34 12.78 27.90
N GLY A 1070 -17.19 12.95 27.24
CA GLY A 1070 -16.96 12.47 25.86
C GLY A 1070 -15.78 11.51 25.71
N TYR A 1071 -15.76 10.80 24.58
CA TYR A 1071 -14.67 9.94 24.10
C TYR A 1071 -14.02 10.60 22.88
N ASN A 1072 -12.76 11.03 23.01
CA ASN A 1072 -12.03 11.80 22.00
C ASN A 1072 -10.93 11.01 21.29
N GLN A 1073 -10.71 9.76 21.70
CA GLN A 1073 -9.73 8.88 21.11
C GLN A 1073 -10.35 7.50 20.84
N PRO A 1074 -10.44 7.05 19.59
CA PRO A 1074 -10.69 5.64 19.28
C PRO A 1074 -9.56 4.77 19.86
N GLY A 1075 -9.92 3.60 20.37
CA GLY A 1075 -9.02 2.57 20.84
C GLY A 1075 -8.20 2.07 19.66
N GLY A 1076 -6.89 1.97 19.86
CA GLY A 1076 -5.91 1.71 18.81
C GLY A 1076 -6.35 0.56 17.91
N ARG A 1077 -6.23 0.76 16.60
CA ARG A 1077 -6.55 -0.23 15.55
C ARG A 1077 -8.05 -0.50 15.32
N LEU A 1078 -8.96 0.23 15.97
CA LEU A 1078 -10.39 0.32 15.57
C LEU A 1078 -10.69 1.64 14.86
N GLU A 1079 -11.52 1.56 13.83
CA GLU A 1079 -12.29 2.69 13.33
C GLU A 1079 -13.62 2.75 14.09
N ILE A 1080 -14.03 3.94 14.49
CA ILE A 1080 -15.36 4.20 15.05
C ILE A 1080 -16.07 5.18 14.12
N GLU A 1081 -17.37 4.99 13.91
CA GLU A 1081 -18.22 6.01 13.30
C GLU A 1081 -19.60 5.98 13.96
N ILE A 1082 -20.23 7.15 14.04
CA ILE A 1082 -21.60 7.30 14.54
C ILE A 1082 -22.50 7.41 13.32
N PHE A 1083 -23.40 6.45 13.16
CA PHE A 1083 -24.30 6.39 12.03
C PHE A 1083 -25.71 6.77 12.46
N LYS A 1084 -26.28 7.80 11.83
CA LYS A 1084 -27.69 8.13 11.99
C LYS A 1084 -28.58 6.98 11.48
N GLU A 1085 -28.18 6.40 10.35
CA GLU A 1085 -28.75 5.20 9.74
C GLU A 1085 -27.60 4.41 9.09
N PRO A 1086 -27.74 3.09 8.85
CA PRO A 1086 -26.72 2.30 8.17
C PRO A 1086 -26.17 2.95 6.88
N GLY A 1087 -24.91 3.40 6.93
CA GLY A 1087 -24.22 4.06 5.82
C GLY A 1087 -24.40 5.58 5.72
N ILE A 1088 -25.11 6.20 6.66
CA ILE A 1088 -25.28 7.65 6.78
C ILE A 1088 -24.62 8.12 8.09
N PRO A 1089 -23.38 8.66 8.05
CA PRO A 1089 -22.73 9.21 9.22
C PRO A 1089 -23.54 10.37 9.82
N ALA A 1090 -23.62 10.40 11.15
CA ALA A 1090 -24.14 11.54 11.89
C ALA A 1090 -23.23 12.77 11.68
N THR A 1091 -23.83 13.95 11.71
CA THR A 1091 -23.13 15.25 11.75
C THR A 1091 -23.00 15.77 13.18
N ASN A 1092 -22.24 16.84 13.40
CA ASN A 1092 -22.04 17.39 14.75
C ASN A 1092 -23.37 17.83 15.38
N GLY A 1093 -23.63 17.37 16.60
CA GLY A 1093 -24.89 17.54 17.35
C GLY A 1093 -25.98 16.52 17.01
N GLU A 1094 -25.74 15.61 16.05
CA GLU A 1094 -26.68 14.53 15.75
C GLU A 1094 -26.36 13.28 16.59
N ILE A 1095 -27.43 12.61 17.02
CA ILE A 1095 -27.37 11.31 17.67
C ILE A 1095 -27.44 10.22 16.59
N GLY A 1096 -26.57 9.23 16.70
CA GLY A 1096 -26.61 8.01 15.90
C GLY A 1096 -26.09 6.81 16.68
N GLU A 1097 -26.09 5.65 16.03
CA GLU A 1097 -25.58 4.40 16.58
C GLU A 1097 -24.06 4.27 16.37
N VAL A 1098 -23.36 3.89 17.42
CA VAL A 1098 -21.91 3.65 17.40
C VAL A 1098 -21.64 2.34 16.68
N ALA A 1099 -20.91 2.43 15.59
CA ALA A 1099 -20.42 1.27 14.84
C ALA A 1099 -18.89 1.29 14.80
N MET A 1100 -18.30 0.09 14.78
CA MET A 1100 -16.85 -0.08 14.85
C MET A 1100 -16.33 -1.05 13.79
N ARG A 1101 -15.12 -0.85 13.29
CA ARG A 1101 -14.47 -1.75 12.33
C ARG A 1101 -13.00 -1.91 12.68
N GLY A 1102 -12.50 -3.14 12.71
CA GLY A 1102 -11.06 -3.38 12.87
C GLY A 1102 -10.72 -4.84 13.18
N PRO A 1103 -9.43 -5.19 13.14
CA PRO A 1103 -8.96 -6.57 13.23
C PRO A 1103 -9.01 -7.17 14.64
N GLN A 1104 -9.32 -6.39 15.68
CA GLN A 1104 -9.54 -6.91 17.05
C GLN A 1104 -10.99 -7.26 17.38
N LEU A 1105 -11.95 -6.98 16.47
CA LEU A 1105 -13.34 -7.36 16.66
C LEU A 1105 -13.47 -8.88 16.85
N MET A 1106 -14.55 -9.29 17.51
CA MET A 1106 -14.94 -10.69 17.59
C MET A 1106 -15.08 -11.31 16.20
N THR A 1107 -14.97 -12.64 16.12
CA THR A 1107 -15.21 -13.38 14.88
C THR A 1107 -16.69 -13.68 14.66
N GLY A 1108 -17.49 -13.75 15.74
CA GLY A 1108 -18.93 -14.04 15.68
C GLY A 1108 -19.49 -14.42 17.04
N TYR A 1109 -20.80 -14.72 17.08
CA TYR A 1109 -21.43 -15.34 18.24
C TYR A 1109 -21.57 -16.85 18.03
N LEU A 1110 -21.07 -17.64 18.98
CA LEU A 1110 -21.11 -19.10 18.86
C LEU A 1110 -22.57 -19.59 18.85
N GLU A 1111 -22.94 -20.28 17.77
CA GLU A 1111 -24.29 -20.81 17.48
C GLU A 1111 -25.46 -19.79 17.59
N ASP A 1112 -25.19 -18.50 17.38
CA ASP A 1112 -26.21 -17.44 17.37
C ASP A 1112 -26.09 -16.54 16.12
N PRO A 1113 -26.47 -17.05 14.93
CA PRO A 1113 -26.35 -16.32 13.67
C PRO A 1113 -27.26 -15.08 13.61
N ASP A 1114 -28.35 -15.04 14.38
CA ASP A 1114 -29.24 -13.88 14.45
C ASP A 1114 -28.58 -12.73 15.20
N ALA A 1115 -27.92 -13.00 16.33
CA ALA A 1115 -27.11 -12.00 17.02
C ALA A 1115 -25.90 -11.55 16.20
N GLU A 1116 -25.29 -12.46 15.44
CA GLU A 1116 -24.18 -12.15 14.54
C GLU A 1116 -24.63 -11.25 13.39
N ALA A 1117 -25.76 -11.56 12.76
CA ALA A 1117 -26.36 -10.73 11.72
C ALA A 1117 -26.80 -9.35 12.26
N GLU A 1118 -27.31 -9.29 13.49
CA GLU A 1118 -27.64 -8.02 14.16
C GLU A 1118 -26.39 -7.16 14.40
N PHE A 1119 -25.28 -7.79 14.82
CA PHE A 1119 -24.02 -7.10 15.09
C PHE A 1119 -23.29 -6.69 13.82
N PHE A 1120 -23.12 -7.54 12.82
CA PHE A 1120 -22.37 -7.19 11.60
C PHE A 1120 -23.22 -6.55 10.50
N ARG A 1121 -24.56 -6.66 10.57
CA ARG A 1121 -25.52 -6.14 9.58
C ARG A 1121 -25.08 -6.36 8.13
N THR A 1122 -24.68 -7.60 7.83
CA THR A 1122 -24.15 -8.00 6.52
C THR A 1122 -25.16 -7.68 5.42
N GLY A 1123 -24.77 -6.92 4.39
CA GLY A 1123 -25.62 -6.57 3.24
C GLY A 1123 -26.17 -5.13 3.20
N THR A 1124 -25.81 -4.28 4.15
CA THR A 1124 -26.12 -2.83 4.10
C THR A 1124 -25.07 -2.06 3.28
N THR A 1125 -25.40 -0.83 2.84
CA THR A 1125 -24.44 0.06 2.14
C THR A 1125 -23.32 0.60 3.04
N ALA A 1126 -23.31 0.24 4.32
CA ALA A 1126 -22.38 0.75 5.32
C ALA A 1126 -20.98 0.10 5.27
N GLY A 1127 -20.85 -1.12 4.73
CA GLY A 1127 -19.61 -1.92 4.78
C GLY A 1127 -19.55 -2.85 6.01
N ASP A 1128 -18.38 -3.42 6.30
CA ASP A 1128 -18.15 -4.41 7.38
C ASP A 1128 -17.99 -3.72 8.75
N TRP A 1129 -19.08 -3.18 9.30
CA TRP A 1129 -19.11 -2.56 10.63
C TRP A 1129 -19.79 -3.47 11.67
N GLY A 1130 -19.22 -3.54 12.87
CA GLY A 1130 -19.82 -4.09 14.08
C GLY A 1130 -20.65 -3.02 14.81
N TRP A 1131 -21.95 -3.25 14.90
CA TRP A 1131 -22.96 -2.36 15.47
C TRP A 1131 -23.17 -2.68 16.94
N THR A 1132 -22.81 -1.73 17.81
CA THR A 1132 -22.78 -1.96 19.27
C THR A 1132 -24.17 -1.91 19.92
N GLY A 1133 -25.15 -1.31 19.25
CA GLY A 1133 -26.43 -0.94 19.84
C GLY A 1133 -26.37 0.27 20.78
N ASP A 1134 -25.19 0.88 20.96
CA ASP A 1134 -25.02 2.09 21.77
C ASP A 1134 -25.27 3.33 20.90
N LEU A 1135 -25.93 4.32 21.47
CA LEU A 1135 -26.19 5.60 20.84
C LEU A 1135 -25.24 6.66 21.38
N ALA A 1136 -24.74 7.48 20.49
CA ALA A 1136 -23.86 8.58 20.82
C ALA A 1136 -24.26 9.85 20.08
N GLU A 1137 -24.14 10.98 20.77
CA GLU A 1137 -24.12 12.29 20.12
C GLU A 1137 -22.72 12.55 19.58
N LYS A 1138 -22.64 12.87 18.29
CA LYS A 1138 -21.38 13.19 17.63
C LYS A 1138 -21.05 14.66 17.88
N HIS A 1139 -19.87 14.95 18.42
CA HIS A 1139 -19.36 16.31 18.54
C HIS A 1139 -18.12 16.47 17.66
N GLU A 1140 -17.66 17.72 17.53
CA GLU A 1140 -16.38 18.00 16.91
C GLU A 1140 -15.26 17.45 17.80
N GLY A 1141 -14.77 16.27 17.47
CA GLY A 1141 -13.60 15.71 18.15
C GLY A 1141 -13.82 14.71 19.24
N TYR A 1142 -15.06 14.51 19.66
CA TYR A 1142 -15.43 13.48 20.61
C TYR A 1142 -16.88 13.07 20.43
N PHE A 1143 -17.26 11.95 21.01
CA PHE A 1143 -18.66 11.57 21.10
C PHE A 1143 -19.05 11.32 22.54
N SER A 1144 -20.30 11.62 22.87
CA SER A 1144 -20.85 11.40 24.20
C SER A 1144 -21.90 10.30 24.09
N LEU A 1145 -21.83 9.28 24.94
CA LEU A 1145 -22.83 8.21 24.94
C LEU A 1145 -24.14 8.73 25.53
N VAL A 1146 -25.24 8.58 24.81
CA VAL A 1146 -26.57 9.07 25.25
C VAL A 1146 -27.50 7.93 25.68
N GLY A 1147 -27.23 6.69 25.27
CA GLY A 1147 -28.03 5.54 25.68
C GLY A 1147 -27.82 4.31 24.81
N ARG A 1148 -28.78 3.38 24.83
CA ARG A 1148 -28.83 2.23 23.91
C ARG A 1148 -30.06 2.33 23.02
N SER A 1149 -29.94 1.95 21.76
CA SER A 1149 -31.03 2.00 20.78
C SER A 1149 -32.26 1.19 21.23
N LYS A 1150 -32.04 0.08 21.94
CA LYS A 1150 -33.11 -0.79 22.48
C LYS A 1150 -33.80 -0.26 23.74
N HIS A 1151 -33.27 0.78 24.39
CA HIS A 1151 -33.81 1.33 25.65
C HIS A 1151 -34.35 2.75 25.49
N ILE A 1152 -34.43 3.28 24.26
CA ILE A 1152 -35.04 4.58 24.00
C ILE A 1152 -36.51 4.51 24.42
N ILE A 1153 -36.94 5.48 25.21
CA ILE A 1153 -38.34 5.65 25.56
C ILE A 1153 -38.99 6.49 24.46
N LEU A 1154 -39.98 5.93 23.77
CA LEU A 1154 -40.70 6.58 22.69
C LEU A 1154 -41.99 7.20 23.21
N SER A 1155 -41.92 8.46 23.66
CA SER A 1155 -43.06 9.20 24.21
C SER A 1155 -43.52 10.28 23.24
N GLY A 1156 -44.73 10.16 22.68
CA GLY A 1156 -45.34 11.19 21.83
C GLY A 1156 -44.62 11.44 20.51
N GLY A 1157 -43.95 10.42 19.97
CA GLY A 1157 -43.12 10.55 18.77
C GLY A 1157 -41.75 11.21 19.02
N MET A 1158 -41.38 11.43 20.28
CA MET A 1158 -40.08 11.98 20.68
C MET A 1158 -39.25 10.89 21.37
N ASN A 1159 -37.96 10.82 21.03
CA ASN A 1159 -37.01 9.94 21.70
C ASN A 1159 -36.60 10.55 23.04
N ILE A 1160 -36.79 9.80 24.12
CA ILE A 1160 -36.31 10.14 25.46
C ILE A 1160 -35.24 9.10 25.84
N TYR A 1161 -34.05 9.59 26.19
CA TYR A 1161 -32.93 8.74 26.56
C TYR A 1161 -32.86 8.61 28.09
N PRO A 1162 -32.98 7.40 28.66
CA PRO A 1162 -32.99 7.20 30.11
C PRO A 1162 -31.78 7.79 30.84
N GLY A 1163 -30.57 7.68 30.27
CA GLY A 1163 -29.34 8.12 30.90
C GLY A 1163 -29.30 9.62 31.23
N GLU A 1164 -29.88 10.46 30.36
CA GLU A 1164 -30.01 11.90 30.59
C GLU A 1164 -30.86 12.21 31.84
N LEU A 1165 -31.91 11.42 32.06
CA LEU A 1165 -32.78 11.56 33.22
C LEU A 1165 -32.14 10.99 34.48
N GLU A 1166 -31.43 9.87 34.37
CA GLU A 1166 -30.68 9.26 35.46
C GLU A 1166 -29.58 10.18 36.00
N GLU A 1167 -28.84 10.88 35.12
CA GLU A 1167 -27.80 11.83 35.53
C GLU A 1167 -28.38 13.00 36.34
N VAL A 1168 -29.49 13.58 35.85
CA VAL A 1168 -30.19 14.65 36.56
C VAL A 1168 -30.70 14.16 37.92
N LEU A 1169 -31.33 12.98 37.98
CA LEU A 1169 -31.82 12.39 39.22
C LEU A 1169 -30.68 12.12 40.22
N GLN A 1170 -29.54 11.59 39.78
CA GLN A 1170 -28.38 11.32 40.64
C GLN A 1170 -27.72 12.59 41.20
N SER A 1171 -27.93 13.74 40.56
CA SER A 1171 -27.44 15.03 41.08
C SER A 1171 -28.27 15.56 42.26
N HIS A 1172 -29.45 15.00 42.52
CA HIS A 1172 -30.29 15.40 43.64
C HIS A 1172 -29.73 14.89 44.99
N PRO A 1173 -29.65 15.71 46.05
CA PRO A 1173 -29.03 15.32 47.32
C PRO A 1173 -29.58 14.06 47.99
N ASP A 1174 -30.89 13.81 47.82
CA ASP A 1174 -31.60 12.68 48.43
C ASP A 1174 -31.53 11.37 47.61
N VAL A 1175 -31.07 11.42 46.36
CA VAL A 1175 -30.98 10.24 45.49
C VAL A 1175 -29.58 9.63 45.59
N THR A 1176 -29.52 8.32 45.83
CA THR A 1176 -28.27 7.54 45.91
C THR A 1176 -28.01 6.66 44.71
N ASP A 1177 -29.06 6.06 44.15
CA ASP A 1177 -29.01 5.28 42.92
C ASP A 1177 -30.35 5.43 42.19
N CYS A 1178 -30.36 5.29 40.87
CA CYS A 1178 -31.60 5.33 40.11
C CYS A 1178 -31.51 4.56 38.79
N ALA A 1179 -32.68 4.21 38.25
CA ALA A 1179 -32.84 3.68 36.90
C ALA A 1179 -34.11 4.26 36.26
N VAL A 1180 -34.04 4.67 35.01
CA VAL A 1180 -35.19 5.21 34.26
C VAL A 1180 -35.60 4.22 33.18
N ILE A 1181 -36.90 3.97 33.07
CA ILE A 1181 -37.48 3.05 32.08
C ILE A 1181 -38.73 3.66 31.45
N GLY A 1182 -39.06 3.22 30.25
CA GLY A 1182 -40.33 3.51 29.60
C GLY A 1182 -41.36 2.45 29.98
N ILE A 1183 -42.53 2.87 30.47
CA ILE A 1183 -43.70 1.99 30.60
C ILE A 1183 -44.72 2.34 29.52
N GLU A 1184 -45.53 1.36 29.11
CA GLU A 1184 -46.58 1.57 28.10
C GLU A 1184 -47.61 2.61 28.60
N ASP A 1185 -48.03 3.50 27.69
CA ASP A 1185 -49.09 4.49 27.91
C ASP A 1185 -49.97 4.59 26.66
N ASP A 1186 -51.30 4.53 26.87
CA ASP A 1186 -52.29 4.50 25.79
C ASP A 1186 -52.27 5.75 24.89
N THR A 1187 -51.78 6.89 25.38
CA THR A 1187 -51.79 8.17 24.66
C THR A 1187 -50.45 8.51 24.03
N TRP A 1188 -49.36 8.26 24.76
CA TRP A 1188 -48.01 8.69 24.40
C TRP A 1188 -47.13 7.54 23.90
N GLY A 1189 -47.61 6.29 23.92
CA GLY A 1189 -46.83 5.10 23.57
C GLY A 1189 -46.06 4.60 24.77
N GLU A 1190 -45.08 5.39 25.22
CA GLU A 1190 -44.38 5.14 26.49
C GLU A 1190 -44.28 6.40 27.35
N LEU A 1191 -44.16 6.24 28.67
CA LEU A 1191 -43.87 7.32 29.62
C LEU A 1191 -42.62 7.01 30.46
N PRO A 1192 -41.73 7.99 30.73
CA PRO A 1192 -40.58 7.79 31.60
C PRO A 1192 -40.98 7.67 33.08
N ILE A 1193 -40.56 6.57 33.71
CA ILE A 1193 -40.64 6.33 35.16
C ILE A 1193 -39.24 6.10 35.71
N ALA A 1194 -38.96 6.61 36.91
CA ALA A 1194 -37.71 6.38 37.62
C ALA A 1194 -37.92 5.45 38.82
N ALA A 1195 -37.11 4.40 38.95
CA ALA A 1195 -36.88 3.72 40.21
C ALA A 1195 -35.72 4.41 40.93
N ILE A 1196 -35.88 4.80 42.19
CA ILE A 1196 -34.84 5.47 42.97
C ILE A 1196 -34.55 4.76 44.30
N VAL A 1197 -33.29 4.81 44.72
CA VAL A 1197 -32.83 4.48 46.06
C VAL A 1197 -32.52 5.79 46.77
N SER A 1198 -33.10 6.02 47.93
CA SER A 1198 -32.99 7.26 48.69
C SER A 1198 -32.06 7.14 49.91
N LYS A 1199 -31.42 8.25 50.29
CA LYS A 1199 -30.66 8.36 51.57
C LYS A 1199 -31.58 8.39 52.79
N ASN A 1200 -32.78 8.93 52.62
CA ASN A 1200 -33.78 9.08 53.66
C ASN A 1200 -34.88 8.02 53.47
N ASN A 1201 -35.44 7.50 54.58
CA ASN A 1201 -36.53 6.52 54.51
C ASN A 1201 -37.84 7.09 53.94
N ASP A 1202 -37.98 8.42 53.89
CA ASP A 1202 -39.17 9.12 53.37
C ASP A 1202 -38.76 10.38 52.58
N PRO A 1203 -38.27 10.24 51.33
CA PRO A 1203 -37.86 11.38 50.51
C PRO A 1203 -39.06 12.15 49.97
N ASP A 1204 -38.91 13.46 49.82
CA ASP A 1204 -39.93 14.30 49.18
C ASP A 1204 -39.93 14.06 47.65
N ILE A 1205 -40.78 13.13 47.22
CA ILE A 1205 -40.93 12.74 45.81
C ILE A 1205 -41.33 13.92 44.91
N GLU A 1206 -42.15 14.85 45.42
CA GLU A 1206 -42.62 16.00 44.66
C GLU A 1206 -41.47 16.98 44.42
N ASN A 1207 -40.61 17.19 45.43
CA ASN A 1207 -39.38 17.97 45.29
C ASN A 1207 -38.40 17.35 44.27
N ILE A 1208 -38.23 16.02 44.28
CA ILE A 1208 -37.34 15.33 43.32
C ILE A 1208 -37.90 15.44 41.88
N LEU A 1209 -39.21 15.28 41.70
CA LEU A 1209 -39.88 15.46 40.41
C LEU A 1209 -39.76 16.90 39.91
N GLU A 1210 -39.95 17.91 40.78
CA GLU A 1210 -39.81 19.32 40.42
C GLU A 1210 -38.36 19.66 40.04
N PHE A 1211 -37.40 19.20 40.84
CA PHE A 1211 -35.97 19.34 40.53
C PHE A 1211 -35.62 18.76 39.17
N THR A 1212 -36.07 17.54 38.89
CA THR A 1212 -35.82 16.88 37.61
C THR A 1212 -36.49 17.66 36.47
N ALA A 1213 -37.74 18.09 36.65
CA ALA A 1213 -38.52 18.80 35.65
C ALA A 1213 -37.98 20.21 35.29
N ASN A 1214 -37.23 20.83 36.21
CA ASN A 1214 -36.57 22.13 36.00
C ASN A 1214 -35.24 22.01 35.24
N ASN A 1215 -34.65 20.81 35.18
CA ASN A 1215 -33.35 20.56 34.55
C ASN A 1215 -33.46 19.81 33.21
N VAL A 1216 -34.68 19.45 32.76
CA VAL A 1216 -34.90 18.73 31.50
C VAL A 1216 -35.99 19.38 30.64
N ALA A 1217 -35.98 19.13 29.34
CA ALA A 1217 -37.02 19.63 28.43
C ALA A 1217 -38.41 19.09 28.81
N ARG A 1218 -39.47 19.88 28.59
CA ARG A 1218 -40.84 19.57 29.04
C ARG A 1218 -41.36 18.17 28.63
N TYR A 1219 -40.96 17.69 27.47
CA TYR A 1219 -41.38 16.37 26.96
C TYR A 1219 -40.60 15.19 27.57
N LYS A 1220 -39.44 15.44 28.18
CA LYS A 1220 -38.58 14.41 28.82
C LYS A 1220 -38.92 14.16 30.30
N ARG A 1221 -39.90 14.88 30.85
CA ARG A 1221 -40.19 14.85 32.30
C ARG A 1221 -40.56 13.45 32.77
N VAL A 1222 -39.88 13.00 33.82
CA VAL A 1222 -40.24 11.80 34.59
C VAL A 1222 -41.65 11.98 35.14
N ARG A 1223 -42.50 10.98 34.95
CA ARG A 1223 -43.93 11.04 35.32
C ARG A 1223 -44.21 10.47 36.70
N GLN A 1224 -43.40 9.50 37.12
CA GLN A 1224 -43.55 8.79 38.37
C GLN A 1224 -42.19 8.36 38.89
N ILE A 1225 -42.06 8.35 40.21
CA ILE A 1225 -40.92 7.80 40.92
C ILE A 1225 -41.39 6.62 41.77
N VAL A 1226 -40.66 5.51 41.71
CA VAL A 1226 -40.88 4.31 42.54
C VAL A 1226 -39.70 4.17 43.49
N LEU A 1227 -39.97 4.08 44.79
CA LEU A 1227 -38.94 3.83 45.80
C LEU A 1227 -38.59 2.34 45.81
N VAL A 1228 -37.31 2.01 45.70
CA VAL A 1228 -36.79 0.64 45.76
C VAL A 1228 -35.61 0.55 46.72
N ASP A 1229 -35.43 -0.62 47.34
CA ASP A 1229 -34.32 -0.84 48.27
C ASP A 1229 -32.95 -0.83 47.56
N HIS A 1230 -32.89 -1.33 46.32
CA HIS A 1230 -31.69 -1.33 45.48
C HIS A 1230 -32.06 -1.45 44.01
N ILE A 1231 -31.18 -0.97 43.11
CA ILE A 1231 -31.33 -1.17 41.66
C ILE A 1231 -30.71 -2.53 41.28
N PRO A 1232 -31.46 -3.45 40.65
CA PRO A 1232 -30.92 -4.71 40.16
C PRO A 1232 -29.82 -4.49 39.11
N ARG A 1233 -28.62 -5.00 39.39
CA ARG A 1233 -27.43 -4.84 38.53
C ARG A 1233 -26.70 -6.16 38.31
N THR A 1234 -26.04 -6.30 37.16
CA THR A 1234 -25.09 -7.39 36.90
C THR A 1234 -23.86 -7.27 37.81
N PRO A 1235 -23.03 -8.32 37.94
CA PRO A 1235 -21.76 -8.24 38.67
C PRO A 1235 -20.81 -7.13 38.19
N ALA A 1236 -20.93 -6.71 36.92
CA ALA A 1236 -20.18 -5.59 36.34
C ALA A 1236 -20.85 -4.21 36.57
N GLY A 1237 -21.97 -4.16 37.32
CA GLY A 1237 -22.68 -2.94 37.67
C GLY A 1237 -23.71 -2.45 36.64
N LYS A 1238 -24.01 -3.22 35.57
CA LYS A 1238 -24.99 -2.82 34.54
C LYS A 1238 -26.42 -3.05 35.02
N ILE A 1239 -27.32 -2.09 34.80
CA ILE A 1239 -28.74 -2.18 35.18
C ILE A 1239 -29.42 -3.35 34.45
N GLN A 1240 -30.16 -4.18 35.18
CA GLN A 1240 -31.01 -5.22 34.61
C GLN A 1240 -32.41 -4.66 34.37
N VAL A 1241 -32.59 -4.02 33.20
CA VAL A 1241 -33.81 -3.26 32.84
C VAL A 1241 -35.09 -4.08 32.97
N HIS A 1242 -35.07 -5.39 32.67
CA HIS A 1242 -36.24 -6.26 32.83
C HIS A 1242 -36.66 -6.41 34.30
N LEU A 1243 -35.72 -6.55 35.23
CA LEU A 1243 -36.01 -6.62 36.67
C LEU A 1243 -36.45 -5.28 37.23
N VAL A 1244 -35.85 -4.17 36.76
CA VAL A 1244 -36.31 -2.82 37.12
C VAL A 1244 -37.75 -2.61 36.65
N ARG A 1245 -38.08 -3.07 35.43
CA ARG A 1245 -39.44 -3.02 34.90
C ARG A 1245 -40.41 -3.80 35.77
N GLU A 1246 -40.07 -5.01 36.18
CA GLU A 1246 -40.89 -5.80 37.12
C GLU A 1246 -41.11 -5.08 38.45
N LEU A 1247 -40.07 -4.44 39.02
CA LEU A 1247 -40.20 -3.65 40.25
C LEU A 1247 -41.15 -2.46 40.07
N CYS A 1248 -41.03 -1.72 38.96
CA CYS A 1248 -41.90 -0.58 38.68
C CYS A 1248 -43.35 -0.98 38.37
N THR A 1249 -43.58 -2.12 37.69
CA THR A 1249 -44.93 -2.58 37.35
C THR A 1249 -45.65 -3.21 38.54
N ASN A 1250 -44.93 -3.93 39.40
CA ASN A 1250 -45.49 -4.56 40.60
C ASN A 1250 -45.78 -3.55 41.72
N ALA A 1251 -45.28 -2.32 41.63
CA ALA A 1251 -45.54 -1.23 42.56
C ALA A 1251 -46.82 -0.42 42.24
N SER A 1252 -47.72 -0.92 41.38
CA SER A 1252 -48.98 -0.23 41.04
C SER A 1252 -49.87 0.05 42.27
N PRO A 1253 -50.64 1.16 42.29
CA PRO A 1253 -51.30 1.67 43.48
C PRO A 1253 -52.60 0.96 43.92
N ASP A 1254 -52.96 -0.20 43.39
CA ASP A 1254 -54.18 -0.93 43.79
C ASP A 1254 -53.94 -1.84 45.01
N GLY A 1255 -53.24 -1.29 45.99
CA GLY A 1255 -52.91 -1.89 47.28
C GLY A 1255 -53.33 -1.02 48.46
N SER A 1256 -54.39 -0.20 48.32
CA SER A 1256 -55.22 0.33 49.42
C SER A 1256 -56.58 0.76 48.93
#